data_AF-A0A968H8J7-F1
#
_entry.id   AF-A0A968H8J7-F1
#
_cell.length_a   1.000
_cell.length_b   1.000
_cell.length_c   1.000
_cell.angle_alpha   90.00
_cell.angle_beta   90.00
_cell.angle_gamma   90.00
#
_symmetry.space_group_name_H-M   'P 1'
#
loop_
_entity.id
_entity.type
_entity.pdbx_description
1 polymer ?
#
loop_
_entity_poly.entity_id
_entity_poly.type
_entity_poly.pdbx_seq_one_letter_code
_entity_poly.pdbx_strand_id
1 'polypeptide(L)'
;MPPTIVDKSRLNDRWAARLITAGGLFVIVAVIGILLLIAKVSLPLFYSPTADKLAAVPPEFASLLSAEPATAVQQVDLEEKGSVSARLLPDNRIELQRRLVERDILGTEKVSELKETLADPLPGAISAFRLGRNGQNLYAATANGWLLRWDISEQQARLADTVQAFKDQRRITALTTVMGEYSLAVGDEKGQITTWMPVRTPGAGEDKHLALIHTLPGFSTPVVRLLPSPRDKSLAAFDGQGTIRMVHMTSERLLLELKAGGPVVAAAFADRGRKLLVAGADGVSQAWELSIPHPETSLQTLFGKVWYEGYNKPEYVWQSSAATDVFEPKLSLVPLIFGTFKATLFAMLFAAPLALLGALYTSQFMSPGLKGKIKPAVEIMAAVPSVVVGFLAGLWLAPLMDHNLLALFMTLVLVPTLIMLAIFAWRPLAENTDFGRGMKGYEFIGLLPVVALGIWLAGQIAPPLEAAFFAGDLKQWLFSTLGVRYDQRNSIIIAIALGFAVIPIIFTIAEDALSNVPRNLTAASLALGASRWQTAWRVVLPSALPGVFSAVMIGFGRAVGETMIVLMATGNTPITSWSLFNGLRSLSANIAVEIPEAPIYGTLYRTLFLSAVLLFVLTFIINTAAELLRQRFRKKYGRY
;
A
#
# COMPACT_ATOMS: atom_id res chain seq x y z
N MET A 1 -37.48 47.43 36.65
CA MET A 1 -36.51 46.72 37.53
C MET A 1 -35.30 46.32 36.71
N PRO A 2 -34.07 46.55 37.20
CA PRO A 2 -32.88 46.02 36.53
C PRO A 2 -32.89 44.48 36.57
N PRO A 3 -32.41 43.79 35.53
CA PRO A 3 -32.43 42.33 35.47
C PRO A 3 -31.62 41.76 36.63
N THR A 4 -32.20 40.77 37.31
CA THR A 4 -31.54 40.11 38.45
C THR A 4 -30.32 39.32 37.97
N ILE A 5 -29.39 39.02 38.89
CA ILE A 5 -28.21 38.19 38.59
C ILE A 5 -28.62 36.82 38.00
N VAL A 6 -29.75 36.28 38.45
CA VAL A 6 -30.32 35.01 37.96
C VAL A 6 -30.81 35.12 36.52
N ASP A 7 -31.41 36.25 36.13
CA ASP A 7 -31.85 36.48 34.74
C ASP A 7 -30.66 36.59 33.79
N LYS A 8 -29.57 37.24 34.22
CA LYS A 8 -28.31 37.31 33.45
C LYS A 8 -27.67 35.93 33.30
N SER A 9 -27.64 35.11 34.35
CA SER A 9 -27.12 33.73 34.29
C SER A 9 -27.93 32.84 33.32
N ARG A 10 -29.27 32.87 33.39
CA ARG A 10 -30.13 32.10 32.48
C ARG A 10 -29.97 32.55 31.03
N LEU A 11 -29.80 33.85 30.79
CA LEU A 11 -29.54 34.38 29.45
C LEU A 11 -28.19 33.86 28.92
N ASN A 12 -27.14 33.90 29.76
CA ASN A 12 -25.81 33.40 29.43
C ASN A 12 -25.82 31.89 29.12
N ASP A 13 -26.53 31.08 29.90
CA ASP A 13 -26.67 29.64 29.65
C ASP A 13 -27.37 29.36 28.31
N ARG A 14 -28.41 30.13 27.98
CA ARG A 14 -29.10 30.00 26.68
C ARG A 14 -28.20 30.43 25.52
N TRP A 15 -27.41 31.49 25.69
CA TRP A 15 -26.41 31.90 24.71
C TRP A 15 -25.33 30.84 24.53
N ALA A 16 -24.78 30.30 25.61
CA ALA A 16 -23.79 29.23 25.58
C ALA A 16 -24.33 27.98 24.87
N ALA A 17 -25.54 27.52 25.21
CA ALA A 17 -26.16 26.37 24.55
C ALA A 17 -26.38 26.60 23.04
N ARG A 18 -26.83 27.79 22.64
CA ARG A 18 -26.96 28.17 21.23
C ARG A 18 -25.61 28.21 20.52
N LEU A 19 -24.58 28.75 21.17
CA LEU A 19 -23.24 28.87 20.62
C LEU A 19 -22.59 27.50 20.44
N ILE A 20 -22.77 26.59 21.41
CA ILE A 20 -22.34 25.18 21.32
C ILE A 20 -23.07 24.46 20.17
N THR A 21 -24.39 24.63 20.06
CA THR A 21 -25.18 23.99 19.01
C THR A 21 -24.81 24.53 17.63
N ALA A 22 -24.67 25.85 17.49
CA ALA A 22 -24.25 26.50 16.25
C ALA A 22 -22.82 26.11 15.85
N GLY A 23 -21.89 26.07 16.81
CA GLY A 23 -20.53 25.61 16.61
C GLY A 23 -20.48 24.14 16.17
N GLY A 24 -21.25 23.26 16.82
CA GLY A 24 -21.37 21.86 16.43
C GLY A 24 -21.92 21.69 15.01
N LEU A 25 -22.99 22.43 14.66
CA LEU A 25 -23.55 22.44 13.32
C LEU A 25 -22.53 22.94 12.28
N PHE A 26 -21.79 24.00 12.59
CA PHE A 26 -20.74 24.53 11.73
C PHE A 26 -19.65 23.50 11.45
N VAL A 27 -19.18 22.77 12.47
CA VAL A 27 -18.20 21.68 12.30
C VAL A 27 -18.75 20.59 11.38
N ILE A 28 -20.00 20.17 11.57
CA ILE A 28 -20.64 19.15 10.72
C ILE A 28 -20.70 19.63 9.26
N VAL A 29 -21.15 20.88 9.03
CA VAL A 29 -21.22 21.46 7.68
C VAL A 29 -19.83 21.57 7.06
N ALA A 30 -18.81 21.98 7.81
CA ALA A 30 -17.44 22.06 7.34
C ALA A 30 -16.88 20.68 6.96
N VAL A 31 -17.11 19.66 7.81
CA VAL A 31 -16.70 18.27 7.52
C VAL A 31 -17.40 17.76 6.27
N ILE A 32 -18.71 17.97 6.13
CA ILE A 32 -19.45 17.59 4.91
C ILE A 32 -18.90 18.33 3.69
N GLY A 33 -18.60 19.63 3.81
CA GLY A 33 -18.00 20.42 2.73
C GLY A 33 -16.63 19.88 2.30
N ILE A 34 -15.77 19.51 3.25
CA ILE A 34 -14.48 18.87 2.98
C ILE A 34 -14.68 17.53 2.29
N LEU A 35 -15.63 16.70 2.76
CA LEU A 35 -15.91 15.41 2.13
C LEU A 35 -16.45 15.56 0.70
N LEU A 36 -17.33 16.53 0.46
CA LEU A 36 -17.82 16.83 -0.88
C LEU A 36 -16.70 17.32 -1.80
N LEU A 37 -15.78 18.14 -1.29
CA LEU A 37 -14.60 18.56 -2.04
C LEU A 37 -13.72 17.36 -2.39
N ILE A 38 -13.42 16.50 -1.41
CA ILE A 38 -12.58 15.33 -1.63
C ILE A 38 -13.24 14.36 -2.61
N ALA A 39 -14.54 14.10 -2.44
CA ALA A 39 -15.32 13.26 -3.35
C ALA A 39 -15.35 13.83 -4.77
N LYS A 40 -15.52 15.15 -4.94
CA LYS A 40 -15.48 15.82 -6.25
C LYS A 40 -14.12 15.63 -6.95
N VAL A 41 -13.03 15.55 -6.19
CA VAL A 41 -11.69 15.28 -6.74
C VAL A 41 -11.47 13.81 -7.04
N SER A 42 -11.96 12.88 -6.19
CA SER A 42 -11.71 11.45 -6.35
C SER A 42 -12.66 10.74 -7.32
N LEU A 43 -13.95 11.13 -7.39
CA LEU A 43 -14.97 10.47 -8.22
C LEU A 43 -14.63 10.39 -9.72
N PRO A 44 -13.96 11.40 -10.33
CA PRO A 44 -13.56 11.31 -11.73
C PRO A 44 -12.63 10.14 -12.07
N LEU A 45 -12.01 9.47 -11.08
CA LEU A 45 -11.30 8.20 -11.30
C LEU A 45 -12.18 7.09 -11.89
N PHE A 46 -13.50 7.18 -11.68
CA PHE A 46 -14.47 6.17 -12.08
C PHE A 46 -15.42 6.66 -13.17
N TYR A 47 -15.14 7.83 -13.76
CA TYR A 47 -15.96 8.32 -14.87
C TYR A 47 -15.79 7.42 -16.09
N SER A 48 -16.90 7.21 -16.78
CA SER A 48 -16.91 6.43 -18.02
C SER A 48 -16.12 7.18 -19.09
N PRO A 49 -15.23 6.47 -19.81
CA PRO A 49 -14.59 7.03 -20.99
C PRO A 49 -15.62 7.45 -22.05
N THR A 50 -15.28 8.44 -22.86
CA THR A 50 -16.12 8.89 -23.99
C THR A 50 -15.33 8.88 -25.29
N ALA A 51 -16.04 8.74 -26.39
CA ALA A 51 -15.47 8.85 -27.72
C ALA A 51 -16.40 9.65 -28.62
N ASP A 52 -15.89 10.74 -29.17
CA ASP A 52 -16.63 11.60 -30.08
C ASP A 52 -16.21 11.29 -31.52
N LYS A 53 -17.18 10.95 -32.37
CA LYS A 53 -16.90 10.67 -33.78
C LYS A 53 -16.57 11.98 -34.47
N LEU A 54 -15.38 12.07 -35.05
CA LEU A 54 -14.91 13.23 -35.80
C LEU A 54 -15.55 13.24 -37.19
N ALA A 55 -15.60 14.43 -37.80
CA ALA A 55 -16.08 14.60 -39.17
C ALA A 55 -15.30 13.70 -40.16
N ALA A 56 -15.90 13.41 -41.31
CA ALA A 56 -15.40 12.46 -42.29
C ALA A 56 -13.89 12.67 -42.57
N VAL A 57 -13.12 11.61 -42.38
CA VAL A 57 -11.68 11.61 -42.65
C VAL A 57 -11.51 11.77 -44.17
N PRO A 58 -10.72 12.75 -44.65
CA PRO A 58 -10.47 12.92 -46.08
C PRO A 58 -10.00 11.59 -46.69
N PRO A 59 -10.48 11.23 -47.90
CA PRO A 59 -10.11 9.96 -48.55
C PRO A 59 -8.58 9.83 -48.76
N GLU A 60 -7.85 10.95 -48.79
CA GLU A 60 -6.38 11.01 -48.83
C GLU A 60 -5.69 10.35 -47.63
N PHE A 61 -6.32 10.31 -46.45
CA PHE A 61 -5.78 9.57 -45.31
C PHE A 61 -6.08 8.07 -45.37
N ALA A 62 -7.08 7.66 -46.17
CA ALA A 62 -7.36 6.24 -46.39
C ALA A 62 -6.20 5.54 -47.12
N SER A 63 -5.50 6.25 -48.03
CA SER A 63 -4.32 5.73 -48.71
C SER A 63 -3.06 5.68 -47.82
N LEU A 64 -2.98 6.53 -46.79
CA LEU A 64 -1.95 6.42 -45.74
C LEU A 64 -2.21 5.26 -44.78
N LEU A 65 -3.48 4.85 -44.65
CA LEU A 65 -3.90 3.68 -43.88
C LEU A 65 -3.91 2.41 -44.74
N SER A 66 -3.92 2.51 -46.07
CA SER A 66 -4.02 1.34 -46.95
C SER A 66 -2.75 0.49 -46.90
N ALA A 67 -2.89 -0.66 -46.24
CA ALA A 67 -2.13 -1.90 -46.41
C ALA A 67 -0.60 -1.77 -46.53
N GLU A 68 0.09 -1.79 -45.39
CA GLU A 68 1.13 -2.82 -45.30
C GLU A 68 0.39 -4.17 -45.19
N PRO A 69 0.52 -5.08 -46.17
CA PRO A 69 -0.01 -6.42 -46.01
C PRO A 69 0.62 -7.04 -44.75
N ALA A 70 -0.21 -7.67 -43.92
CA ALA A 70 0.21 -8.33 -42.68
C ALA A 70 1.12 -9.57 -42.91
N THR A 71 1.84 -9.65 -44.02
CA THR A 71 2.45 -10.89 -44.50
C THR A 71 3.78 -10.58 -45.19
N ALA A 72 4.81 -10.35 -44.39
CA ALA A 72 6.01 -11.19 -44.39
C ALA A 72 7.11 -10.54 -43.58
N VAL A 73 7.31 -9.21 -43.67
CA VAL A 73 8.49 -8.52 -43.13
C VAL A 73 8.09 -7.49 -42.07
N GLN A 74 8.70 -7.55 -40.89
CA GLN A 74 8.65 -6.49 -39.88
C GLN A 74 10.05 -5.93 -39.70
N GLN A 75 10.20 -4.62 -39.65
CA GLN A 75 11.48 -3.96 -39.43
C GLN A 75 11.40 -3.01 -38.25
N VAL A 76 12.44 -3.02 -37.43
CA VAL A 76 12.65 -2.15 -36.29
C VAL A 76 13.98 -1.45 -36.49
N ASP A 77 13.93 -0.13 -36.46
CA ASP A 77 15.13 0.72 -36.52
C ASP A 77 15.64 0.94 -35.10
N LEU A 78 16.93 0.66 -34.86
CA LEU A 78 17.62 0.78 -33.58
C LEU A 78 18.48 2.05 -33.53
N GLU A 79 18.08 3.08 -34.30
CA GLU A 79 18.76 4.36 -34.41
C GLU A 79 20.23 4.19 -34.84
N GLU A 80 21.18 4.67 -34.04
CA GLU A 80 22.62 4.63 -34.38
C GLU A 80 23.22 3.22 -34.36
N LYS A 81 22.48 2.21 -33.86
CA LYS A 81 22.95 0.81 -33.79
C LYS A 81 22.59 -0.02 -35.02
N GLY A 82 21.81 0.55 -35.95
CA GLY A 82 21.36 -0.10 -37.18
C GLY A 82 19.91 -0.60 -37.10
N SER A 83 19.55 -1.69 -37.78
CA SER A 83 18.16 -2.17 -37.83
C SER A 83 18.04 -3.69 -37.78
N VAL A 84 16.90 -4.18 -37.30
CA VAL A 84 16.55 -5.60 -37.29
C VAL A 84 15.27 -5.78 -38.07
N SER A 85 15.28 -6.69 -39.04
CA SER A 85 14.09 -7.13 -39.74
C SER A 85 13.86 -8.63 -39.58
N ALA A 86 12.59 -9.01 -39.50
CA ALA A 86 12.13 -10.37 -39.36
C ALA A 86 11.16 -10.69 -40.50
N ARG A 87 11.46 -11.75 -41.26
CA ARG A 87 10.66 -12.19 -42.40
C ARG A 87 10.12 -13.61 -42.21
N LEU A 88 8.81 -13.81 -42.31
CA LEU A 88 8.24 -15.15 -42.39
C LEU A 88 8.41 -15.72 -43.82
N LEU A 89 9.05 -16.88 -43.92
CA LEU A 89 9.28 -17.61 -45.16
C LEU A 89 8.10 -18.58 -45.43
N PRO A 90 7.88 -18.98 -46.71
CA PRO A 90 6.80 -19.91 -47.07
C PRO A 90 6.91 -21.31 -46.45
N ASP A 91 8.12 -21.70 -46.01
CA ASP A 91 8.41 -22.99 -45.37
C ASP A 91 8.18 -23.00 -43.85
N ASN A 92 7.44 -22.00 -43.34
CA ASN A 92 7.12 -21.83 -41.92
C ASN A 92 8.32 -21.49 -41.03
N ARG A 93 9.38 -20.89 -41.58
CA ARG A 93 10.55 -20.41 -40.82
C ARG A 93 10.59 -18.89 -40.80
N ILE A 94 11.24 -18.33 -39.78
CA ILE A 94 11.49 -16.88 -39.71
C ILE A 94 12.95 -16.62 -40.04
N GLU A 95 13.16 -15.75 -41.02
CA GLU A 95 14.46 -15.22 -41.40
C GLU A 95 14.68 -13.88 -40.68
N LEU A 96 15.75 -13.78 -39.92
CA LEU A 96 16.19 -12.55 -39.27
C LEU A 96 17.32 -11.93 -40.09
N GLN A 97 17.19 -10.65 -40.40
CA GLN A 97 18.27 -9.85 -40.98
C GLN A 97 18.59 -8.71 -40.02
N ARG A 98 19.83 -8.62 -39.61
CA ARG A 98 20.33 -7.57 -38.71
C ARG A 98 21.38 -6.77 -39.44
N ARG A 99 21.17 -5.47 -39.50
CA ARG A 99 22.16 -4.50 -39.93
C ARG A 99 22.70 -3.84 -38.68
N LEU A 100 23.93 -4.14 -38.30
CA LEU A 100 24.61 -3.53 -37.15
C LEU A 100 25.54 -2.43 -37.65
N VAL A 101 25.46 -1.26 -37.04
CA VAL A 101 26.35 -0.13 -37.32
C VAL A 101 27.23 0.08 -36.10
N GLU A 102 28.53 -0.19 -36.23
CA GLU A 102 29.54 0.07 -35.20
C GLU A 102 30.31 1.33 -35.58
N ARG A 103 30.39 2.32 -34.69
CA ARG A 103 31.27 3.49 -34.86
C ARG A 103 32.55 3.29 -34.09
N ASP A 104 33.68 3.35 -34.79
CA ASP A 104 35.00 3.35 -34.16
C ASP A 104 35.30 4.72 -33.51
N ILE A 105 36.29 4.80 -32.62
CA ILE A 105 36.74 6.01 -31.92
C ILE A 105 37.14 7.17 -32.85
N LEU A 106 37.42 6.87 -34.12
CA LEU A 106 37.73 7.84 -35.19
C LEU A 106 36.49 8.28 -35.99
N GLY A 107 35.28 7.86 -35.59
CA GLY A 107 34.02 8.21 -36.27
C GLY A 107 33.76 7.45 -37.57
N THR A 108 34.54 6.40 -37.86
CA THR A 108 34.33 5.55 -39.05
C THR A 108 33.25 4.50 -38.74
N GLU A 109 32.21 4.47 -39.55
CA GLU A 109 31.11 3.50 -39.43
C GLU A 109 31.45 2.18 -40.13
N LYS A 110 31.43 1.10 -39.36
CA LYS A 110 31.51 -0.27 -39.87
C LYS A 110 30.11 -0.88 -39.84
N VAL A 111 29.54 -1.09 -41.02
CA VAL A 111 28.24 -1.75 -41.18
C VAL A 111 28.48 -3.25 -41.35
N SER A 112 27.87 -4.07 -40.50
CA SER A 112 27.83 -5.52 -40.66
C SER A 112 26.39 -5.98 -40.85
N GLU A 113 26.17 -6.83 -41.84
CA GLU A 113 24.87 -7.46 -42.08
C GLU A 113 24.95 -8.94 -41.72
N LEU A 114 24.12 -9.36 -40.78
CA LEU A 114 23.98 -10.73 -40.33
C LEU A 114 22.62 -11.24 -40.77
N LYS A 115 22.61 -12.42 -41.38
CA LYS A 115 21.40 -13.09 -41.84
C LYS A 115 21.33 -14.47 -41.21
N GLU A 116 20.25 -14.73 -40.48
CA GLU A 116 20.05 -15.97 -39.74
C GLU A 116 18.65 -16.51 -40.04
N THR A 117 18.51 -17.82 -40.25
CA THR A 117 17.19 -18.46 -40.38
C THR A 117 16.93 -19.29 -39.13
N LEU A 118 15.85 -18.98 -38.43
CA LEU A 118 15.42 -19.71 -37.24
C LEU A 118 14.93 -21.10 -37.66
N ALA A 119 15.73 -22.12 -37.35
CA ALA A 119 15.49 -23.51 -37.75
C ALA A 119 15.01 -24.41 -36.59
N ASP A 120 14.61 -23.81 -35.46
CA ASP A 120 14.07 -24.54 -34.31
C ASP A 120 12.81 -25.35 -34.68
N PRO A 121 12.59 -26.53 -34.08
CA PRO A 121 11.40 -27.32 -34.33
C PRO A 121 10.14 -26.61 -33.80
N LEU A 122 9.25 -26.22 -34.71
CA LEU A 122 8.02 -25.52 -34.37
C LEU A 122 6.84 -26.48 -34.16
N PRO A 123 6.00 -26.26 -33.13
CA PRO A 123 4.86 -27.14 -32.85
C PRO A 123 3.72 -26.99 -33.87
N GLY A 124 3.74 -25.99 -34.75
CA GLY A 124 2.71 -25.77 -35.77
C GLY A 124 3.02 -24.63 -36.73
N ALA A 125 2.11 -24.38 -37.67
CA ALA A 125 2.23 -23.28 -38.62
C ALA A 125 2.09 -21.92 -37.93
N ILE A 126 3.00 -20.98 -38.19
CA ILE A 126 2.98 -19.62 -37.65
C ILE A 126 1.78 -18.88 -38.23
N SER A 127 0.90 -18.41 -37.36
CA SER A 127 -0.28 -17.63 -37.73
C SER A 127 -0.04 -16.13 -37.60
N ALA A 128 0.81 -15.70 -36.66
CA ALA A 128 1.20 -14.32 -36.45
C ALA A 128 2.58 -14.26 -35.81
N PHE A 129 3.36 -13.22 -36.09
CA PHE A 129 4.62 -12.96 -35.39
C PHE A 129 4.79 -11.46 -35.13
N ARG A 130 5.57 -11.11 -34.11
CA ARG A 130 5.82 -9.73 -33.70
C ARG A 130 7.25 -9.55 -33.22
N LEU A 131 7.98 -8.64 -33.87
CA LEU A 131 9.29 -8.16 -33.42
C LEU A 131 9.08 -7.05 -32.37
N GLY A 132 9.76 -7.12 -31.23
CA GLY A 132 9.78 -6.03 -30.25
C GLY A 132 10.54 -4.82 -30.81
N ARG A 133 10.07 -3.61 -30.52
CA ARG A 133 10.71 -2.31 -30.85
C ARG A 133 12.12 -2.17 -30.31
N ASN A 134 12.47 -2.87 -29.24
CA ASN A 134 13.84 -2.86 -28.72
C ASN A 134 14.77 -3.79 -29.52
N GLY A 135 14.24 -4.57 -30.49
CA GLY A 135 15.01 -5.50 -31.30
C GLY A 135 15.62 -6.67 -30.53
N GLN A 136 15.19 -6.92 -29.29
CA GLN A 136 15.75 -7.94 -28.39
C GLN A 136 14.90 -9.20 -28.27
N ASN A 137 13.59 -9.12 -28.54
CA ASN A 137 12.69 -10.27 -28.47
C ASN A 137 11.89 -10.37 -29.76
N LEU A 138 11.75 -11.60 -30.25
CA LEU A 138 10.82 -11.96 -31.32
C LEU A 138 9.77 -12.92 -30.74
N TYR A 139 8.51 -12.60 -30.98
CA TYR A 139 7.38 -13.43 -30.57
C TYR A 139 6.71 -14.03 -31.80
N ALA A 140 6.33 -15.30 -31.75
CA ALA A 140 5.43 -15.89 -32.74
C ALA A 140 4.30 -16.66 -32.08
N ALA A 141 3.20 -16.76 -32.81
CA ALA A 141 2.04 -17.53 -32.46
C ALA A 141 1.71 -18.49 -33.59
N THR A 142 1.16 -19.65 -33.23
CA THR A 142 0.86 -20.72 -34.18
C THR A 142 -0.65 -20.93 -34.34
N ALA A 143 -1.03 -21.55 -35.46
CA ALA A 143 -2.40 -21.90 -35.77
C ALA A 143 -3.02 -22.94 -34.82
N ASN A 144 -2.19 -23.68 -34.08
CA ASN A 144 -2.61 -24.65 -33.06
C ASN A 144 -2.42 -24.14 -31.62
N GLY A 145 -2.31 -22.82 -31.43
CA GLY A 145 -2.44 -22.19 -30.11
C GLY A 145 -1.17 -22.16 -29.25
N TRP A 146 0.01 -22.31 -29.86
CA TRP A 146 1.31 -22.14 -29.18
C TRP A 146 1.87 -20.73 -29.36
N LEU A 147 2.49 -20.22 -28.31
CA LEU A 147 3.30 -19.02 -28.27
C LEU A 147 4.78 -19.38 -28.17
N LEU A 148 5.60 -18.69 -28.95
CA LEU A 148 7.03 -18.89 -29.07
C LEU A 148 7.71 -17.55 -28.79
N ARG A 149 8.81 -17.59 -28.05
CA ARG A 149 9.65 -16.42 -27.76
C ARG A 149 11.10 -16.75 -28.08
N TRP A 150 11.69 -15.99 -28.99
CA TRP A 150 13.13 -15.99 -29.22
C TRP A 150 13.76 -14.79 -28.55
N ASP A 151 14.86 -15.05 -27.87
CA ASP A 151 15.81 -14.02 -27.47
C ASP A 151 16.74 -13.76 -28.66
N ILE A 152 16.70 -12.52 -29.15
CA ILE A 152 17.52 -12.04 -30.27
C ILE A 152 18.47 -10.93 -29.81
N SER A 153 18.73 -10.82 -28.50
CA SER A 153 19.71 -9.87 -27.97
C SER A 153 21.15 -10.26 -28.31
N GLU A 154 21.44 -11.56 -28.40
CA GLU A 154 22.74 -12.11 -28.79
C GLU A 154 22.88 -12.25 -30.32
N GLN A 155 24.11 -12.44 -30.81
CA GLN A 155 24.39 -12.61 -32.25
C GLN A 155 23.63 -13.78 -32.87
N GLN A 156 23.47 -14.87 -32.13
CA GLN A 156 22.68 -16.03 -32.51
C GLN A 156 21.35 -16.02 -31.75
N ALA A 157 20.25 -16.16 -32.47
CA ALA A 157 18.94 -16.20 -31.83
C ALA A 157 18.74 -17.52 -31.07
N ARG A 158 18.21 -17.43 -29.84
CA ARG A 158 17.89 -18.60 -29.02
C ARG A 158 16.38 -18.68 -28.81
N LEU A 159 15.78 -19.84 -29.08
CA LEU A 159 14.41 -20.12 -28.65
C LEU A 159 14.38 -20.18 -27.12
N ALA A 160 13.88 -19.12 -26.50
CA ALA A 160 13.89 -18.94 -25.05
C ALA A 160 12.67 -19.63 -24.41
N ASP A 161 11.55 -19.69 -25.11
CA ASP A 161 10.34 -20.27 -24.54
C ASP A 161 9.33 -20.76 -25.58
N THR A 162 8.60 -21.81 -25.23
CA THR A 162 7.53 -22.41 -26.02
C THR A 162 6.38 -22.81 -25.11
N VAL A 163 5.27 -22.07 -25.18
CA VAL A 163 4.14 -22.23 -24.26
C VAL A 163 2.86 -22.44 -25.04
N GLN A 164 2.09 -23.44 -24.62
CA GLN A 164 0.73 -23.63 -25.14
C GLN A 164 -0.21 -22.60 -24.50
N ALA A 165 -0.66 -21.62 -25.27
CA ALA A 165 -1.52 -20.54 -24.76
C ALA A 165 -2.92 -21.04 -24.38
N PHE A 166 -3.46 -21.95 -25.20
CA PHE A 166 -4.80 -22.49 -25.01
C PHE A 166 -4.84 -24.01 -25.13
N LYS A 167 -5.44 -24.67 -24.13
CA LYS A 167 -5.53 -26.13 -24.05
C LYS A 167 -6.34 -26.75 -25.19
N ASP A 168 -7.28 -26.00 -25.74
CA ASP A 168 -8.15 -26.41 -26.86
C ASP A 168 -7.48 -26.24 -28.24
N GLN A 169 -6.19 -25.85 -28.29
CA GLN A 169 -5.40 -25.71 -29.52
C GLN A 169 -6.03 -24.76 -30.56
N ARG A 170 -6.86 -23.82 -30.10
CA ARG A 170 -7.50 -22.83 -30.98
C ARG A 170 -6.48 -21.89 -31.62
N ARG A 171 -6.80 -21.40 -32.81
CA ARG A 171 -5.93 -20.51 -33.59
C ARG A 171 -5.77 -19.15 -32.91
N ILE A 172 -4.52 -18.73 -32.76
CA ILE A 172 -4.18 -17.35 -32.42
C ILE A 172 -4.23 -16.52 -33.70
N THR A 173 -5.01 -15.46 -33.69
CA THR A 173 -5.34 -14.65 -34.87
C THR A 173 -4.66 -13.29 -34.86
N ALA A 174 -4.34 -12.74 -33.68
CA ALA A 174 -3.67 -11.46 -33.54
C ALA A 174 -2.62 -11.48 -32.43
N LEU A 175 -1.49 -10.80 -32.66
CA LEU A 175 -0.36 -10.74 -31.74
C LEU A 175 0.26 -9.33 -31.74
N THR A 176 0.44 -8.73 -30.57
CA THR A 176 1.13 -7.43 -30.44
C THR A 176 1.78 -7.24 -29.07
N THR A 177 2.78 -6.37 -28.96
CA THR A 177 3.38 -5.98 -27.69
C THR A 177 2.62 -4.81 -27.07
N VAL A 178 2.45 -4.83 -25.75
CA VAL A 178 1.90 -3.69 -24.98
C VAL A 178 3.01 -2.64 -24.81
N MET A 179 2.63 -1.39 -24.58
CA MET A 179 3.59 -0.30 -24.28
C MET A 179 4.56 -0.74 -23.17
N GLY A 180 5.87 -0.69 -23.46
CA GLY A 180 6.95 -1.15 -22.57
C GLY A 180 7.57 -2.48 -22.97
N GLU A 181 6.92 -3.24 -23.83
CA GLU A 181 7.44 -4.48 -24.45
C GLU A 181 7.71 -5.65 -23.51
N TYR A 182 7.38 -5.49 -22.23
CA TYR A 182 7.43 -6.58 -21.25
C TYR A 182 6.27 -7.56 -21.42
N SER A 183 5.11 -7.09 -21.88
CA SER A 183 3.89 -7.89 -22.04
C SER A 183 3.48 -8.05 -23.50
N LEU A 184 3.04 -9.26 -23.83
CA LEU A 184 2.53 -9.69 -25.13
C LEU A 184 1.02 -9.85 -25.06
N ALA A 185 0.28 -9.14 -25.91
CA ALA A 185 -1.16 -9.28 -26.06
C ALA A 185 -1.49 -10.24 -27.20
N VAL A 186 -2.41 -11.16 -26.92
CA VAL A 186 -2.76 -12.30 -27.78
C VAL A 186 -4.27 -12.31 -27.96
N GLY A 187 -4.72 -12.28 -29.21
CA GLY A 187 -6.13 -12.41 -29.61
C GLY A 187 -6.36 -13.74 -30.33
N ASP A 188 -7.50 -14.37 -30.08
CA ASP A 188 -7.83 -15.68 -30.67
C ASP A 188 -9.09 -15.69 -31.53
N GLU A 189 -9.33 -16.83 -32.18
CA GLU A 189 -10.49 -17.05 -33.05
C GLU A 189 -11.84 -17.11 -32.31
N LYS A 190 -11.86 -17.29 -30.99
CA LYS A 190 -13.08 -17.25 -30.17
C LYS A 190 -13.39 -15.84 -29.65
N GLY A 191 -12.52 -14.88 -29.93
CA GLY A 191 -12.65 -13.49 -29.48
C GLY A 191 -11.97 -13.18 -28.16
N GLN A 192 -11.29 -14.13 -27.51
CA GLN A 192 -10.62 -13.87 -26.23
C GLN A 192 -9.37 -13.02 -26.44
N ILE A 193 -9.11 -12.11 -25.51
CA ILE A 193 -7.89 -11.31 -25.46
C ILE A 193 -7.17 -11.65 -24.15
N THR A 194 -5.91 -12.05 -24.25
CA THR A 194 -5.07 -12.41 -23.11
C THR A 194 -3.75 -11.66 -23.17
N THR A 195 -3.12 -11.41 -22.02
CA THR A 195 -1.76 -10.88 -21.99
C THR A 195 -0.83 -11.80 -21.24
N TRP A 196 0.41 -11.87 -21.72
CA TRP A 196 1.44 -12.80 -21.30
C TRP A 196 2.74 -12.05 -21.06
N MET A 197 3.53 -12.46 -20.08
CA MET A 197 4.86 -11.87 -19.86
C MET A 197 5.87 -12.91 -19.39
N PRO A 198 7.17 -12.70 -19.62
CA PRO A 198 8.21 -13.61 -19.14
C PRO A 198 8.40 -13.46 -17.62
N VAL A 199 8.08 -14.53 -16.89
CA VAL A 199 8.17 -14.64 -15.42
C VAL A 199 9.24 -15.65 -15.04
N ARG A 200 9.95 -15.40 -13.93
CA ARG A 200 10.87 -16.38 -13.34
C ARG A 200 10.11 -17.36 -12.46
N THR A 201 10.19 -18.65 -12.77
CA THR A 201 9.70 -19.72 -11.91
C THR A 201 10.70 -20.00 -10.79
N PRO A 202 10.27 -20.05 -9.51
CA PRO A 202 11.16 -20.42 -8.42
C PRO A 202 11.79 -21.80 -8.66
N GLY A 203 13.13 -21.86 -8.69
CA GLY A 203 13.88 -23.11 -8.87
C GLY A 203 14.22 -23.49 -10.33
N ALA A 204 13.77 -22.73 -11.34
CA ALA A 204 13.97 -23.06 -12.76
C ALA A 204 15.22 -22.44 -13.42
N GLY A 205 16.15 -21.86 -12.64
CA GLY A 205 17.33 -21.18 -13.18
C GLY A 205 17.06 -19.72 -13.61
N GLU A 206 17.87 -19.19 -14.52
CA GLU A 206 17.74 -17.80 -15.03
C GLU A 206 16.67 -17.63 -16.12
N ASP A 207 16.26 -18.73 -16.75
CA ASP A 207 15.33 -18.72 -17.86
C ASP A 207 13.91 -18.30 -17.42
N LYS A 208 13.30 -17.42 -18.21
CA LYS A 208 11.95 -16.89 -17.96
C LYS A 208 10.95 -17.55 -18.90
N HIS A 209 9.81 -17.96 -18.33
CA HIS A 209 8.69 -18.53 -19.09
C HIS A 209 7.54 -17.54 -19.20
N LEU A 210 6.88 -17.52 -20.34
CA LEU A 210 5.67 -16.78 -20.62
C LEU A 210 4.53 -17.31 -19.75
N ALA A 211 4.12 -16.49 -18.80
CA ALA A 211 2.96 -16.75 -17.97
C ALA A 211 1.79 -15.88 -18.41
N LEU A 212 0.58 -16.45 -18.41
CA LEU A 212 -0.67 -15.72 -18.58
C LEU A 212 -0.88 -14.82 -17.36
N ILE A 213 -0.94 -13.50 -17.58
CA ILE A 213 -1.08 -12.51 -16.50
C ILE A 213 -2.48 -11.93 -16.41
N HIS A 214 -3.12 -11.62 -17.54
CA HIS A 214 -4.46 -11.04 -17.58
C HIS A 214 -5.32 -11.65 -18.67
N THR A 215 -6.62 -11.71 -18.41
CA THR A 215 -7.65 -11.98 -19.42
C THR A 215 -8.49 -10.73 -19.57
N LEU A 216 -8.44 -10.11 -20.75
CA LEU A 216 -9.11 -8.85 -21.01
C LEU A 216 -10.51 -9.10 -21.59
N PRO A 217 -11.43 -8.12 -21.49
CA PRO A 217 -12.74 -8.20 -22.14
C PRO A 217 -12.62 -8.39 -23.66
N GLY A 218 -12.79 -9.64 -24.11
CA GLY A 218 -12.75 -10.06 -25.50
C GLY A 218 -14.09 -9.88 -26.21
N PHE A 219 -14.28 -10.50 -27.37
CA PHE A 219 -15.49 -10.49 -28.21
C PHE A 219 -16.19 -11.86 -28.23
N SER A 220 -17.35 -11.93 -28.88
CA SER A 220 -18.01 -13.19 -29.28
C SER A 220 -17.58 -13.68 -30.68
N THR A 221 -16.77 -12.89 -31.37
CA THR A 221 -16.28 -13.08 -32.73
C THR A 221 -14.75 -13.08 -32.73
N PRO A 222 -14.08 -13.66 -33.74
CA PRO A 222 -12.62 -13.71 -33.81
C PRO A 222 -11.96 -12.33 -33.65
N VAL A 223 -10.89 -12.25 -32.87
CA VAL A 223 -10.05 -11.05 -32.81
C VAL A 223 -9.24 -10.97 -34.09
N VAL A 224 -9.45 -9.95 -34.92
CA VAL A 224 -8.76 -9.81 -36.21
C VAL A 224 -7.47 -8.99 -36.06
N ARG A 225 -7.47 -8.00 -35.17
CA ARG A 225 -6.33 -7.09 -34.98
C ARG A 225 -6.24 -6.62 -33.54
N LEU A 226 -5.00 -6.38 -33.09
CA LEU A 226 -4.68 -5.68 -31.85
C LEU A 226 -3.74 -4.53 -32.17
N LEU A 227 -4.04 -3.33 -31.64
CA LEU A 227 -3.25 -2.13 -31.82
C LEU A 227 -2.92 -1.53 -30.44
N PRO A 228 -1.64 -1.44 -30.05
CA PRO A 228 -1.26 -0.89 -28.76
C PRO A 228 -1.34 0.62 -28.72
N SER A 229 -1.81 1.16 -27.59
CA SER A 229 -1.79 2.60 -27.30
C SER A 229 -0.34 3.08 -27.15
N PRO A 230 0.03 4.23 -27.73
CA PRO A 230 1.35 4.83 -27.52
C PRO A 230 1.46 5.62 -26.20
N ARG A 231 0.37 5.72 -25.43
CA ARG A 231 0.26 6.61 -24.26
C ARG A 231 0.28 5.86 -22.92
N ASP A 232 -0.30 4.68 -22.91
CA ASP A 232 -0.54 3.87 -21.71
C ASP A 232 -0.63 2.38 -22.09
N LYS A 233 -0.94 1.53 -21.12
CA LYS A 233 -1.07 0.08 -21.32
C LYS A 233 -2.43 -0.34 -21.87
N SER A 234 -3.08 0.54 -22.65
CA SER A 234 -4.32 0.22 -23.36
C SER A 234 -4.07 -0.39 -24.72
N LEU A 235 -5.07 -1.11 -25.21
CA LEU A 235 -5.07 -1.77 -26.51
C LEU A 235 -6.42 -1.50 -27.19
N ALA A 236 -6.39 -1.21 -28.49
CA ALA A 236 -7.56 -1.32 -29.35
C ALA A 236 -7.61 -2.72 -29.95
N ALA A 237 -8.68 -3.45 -29.70
CA ALA A 237 -8.95 -4.74 -30.30
C ALA A 237 -10.08 -4.63 -31.31
N PHE A 238 -9.97 -5.36 -32.42
CA PHE A 238 -10.90 -5.29 -33.55
C PHE A 238 -11.45 -6.67 -33.84
N ASP A 239 -12.75 -6.77 -34.05
CA ASP A 239 -13.38 -8.00 -34.53
C ASP A 239 -13.56 -7.99 -36.06
N GLY A 240 -14.05 -9.10 -36.60
CA GLY A 240 -14.36 -9.24 -38.03
C GLY A 240 -15.64 -8.52 -38.49
N GLN A 241 -16.43 -7.94 -37.58
CA GLN A 241 -17.71 -7.29 -37.88
C GLN A 241 -17.61 -5.75 -37.85
N GLY A 242 -16.46 -5.19 -37.45
CA GLY A 242 -16.24 -3.75 -37.32
C GLY A 242 -16.47 -3.18 -35.92
N THR A 243 -16.59 -4.04 -34.92
CA THR A 243 -16.59 -3.66 -33.50
C THR A 243 -15.15 -3.43 -33.04
N ILE A 244 -14.93 -2.32 -32.35
CA ILE A 244 -13.63 -1.95 -31.78
C ILE A 244 -13.80 -1.84 -30.28
N ARG A 245 -13.01 -2.58 -29.51
CA ARG A 245 -12.97 -2.48 -28.04
C ARG A 245 -11.65 -1.90 -27.58
N MET A 246 -11.72 -0.80 -26.86
CA MET A 246 -10.58 -0.26 -26.12
C MET A 246 -10.53 -0.96 -24.76
N VAL A 247 -9.44 -1.64 -24.46
CA VAL A 247 -9.25 -2.36 -23.19
C VAL A 247 -7.94 -1.92 -22.54
N HIS A 248 -7.87 -1.90 -21.22
CA HIS A 248 -6.62 -1.63 -20.49
C HIS A 248 -6.09 -2.89 -19.83
N MET A 249 -4.79 -3.15 -19.98
CA MET A 249 -4.17 -4.38 -19.49
C MET A 249 -4.27 -4.53 -17.97
N THR A 250 -3.68 -3.59 -17.21
CA THR A 250 -3.53 -3.70 -15.75
C THR A 250 -4.85 -3.66 -14.98
N SER A 251 -5.82 -2.87 -15.46
CA SER A 251 -7.12 -2.69 -14.80
C SER A 251 -8.17 -3.68 -15.29
N GLU A 252 -7.87 -4.47 -16.34
CA GLU A 252 -8.76 -5.42 -17.00
C GLU A 252 -10.11 -4.80 -17.42
N ARG A 253 -10.16 -3.48 -17.59
CA ARG A 253 -11.38 -2.74 -17.91
C ARG A 253 -11.62 -2.72 -19.42
N LEU A 254 -12.89 -2.89 -19.80
CA LEU A 254 -13.41 -2.40 -21.06
C LEU A 254 -13.59 -0.88 -20.91
N LEU A 255 -12.83 -0.12 -21.69
CA LEU A 255 -12.83 1.34 -21.65
C LEU A 255 -13.91 1.91 -22.56
N LEU A 256 -13.93 1.48 -23.82
CA LEU A 256 -14.86 1.94 -24.86
C LEU A 256 -15.21 0.80 -25.81
N GLU A 257 -16.42 0.87 -26.36
CA GLU A 257 -16.83 0.07 -27.51
C GLU A 257 -17.27 1.01 -28.64
N LEU A 258 -16.61 0.91 -29.79
CA LEU A 258 -16.89 1.71 -30.98
C LEU A 258 -17.34 0.80 -32.12
N LYS A 259 -18.11 1.35 -33.06
CA LYS A 259 -18.57 0.62 -34.25
C LYS A 259 -18.16 1.37 -35.51
N ALA A 260 -17.33 0.73 -36.33
CA ALA A 260 -16.92 1.25 -37.63
C ALA A 260 -18.00 1.08 -38.71
N GLY A 261 -18.93 0.14 -38.52
CA GLY A 261 -20.01 -0.16 -39.47
C GLY A 261 -19.68 -1.29 -40.47
N GLY A 262 -18.43 -1.75 -40.51
CA GLY A 262 -17.97 -2.89 -41.30
C GLY A 262 -16.54 -3.30 -40.96
N PRO A 263 -16.00 -4.36 -41.60
CA PRO A 263 -14.66 -4.87 -41.31
C PRO A 263 -13.58 -3.80 -41.47
N VAL A 264 -12.67 -3.73 -40.50
CA VAL A 264 -11.57 -2.75 -40.48
C VAL A 264 -10.34 -3.33 -41.16
N VAL A 265 -9.86 -2.65 -42.21
CA VAL A 265 -8.65 -3.06 -42.94
C VAL A 265 -7.39 -2.48 -42.30
N ALA A 266 -7.47 -1.25 -41.79
CA ALA A 266 -6.36 -0.58 -41.15
C ALA A 266 -6.80 0.36 -40.04
N ALA A 267 -5.93 0.55 -39.05
CA ALA A 267 -6.16 1.44 -37.93
C ALA A 267 -4.84 2.00 -37.40
N ALA A 268 -4.87 3.24 -36.93
CA ALA A 268 -3.73 3.91 -36.34
C ALA A 268 -4.18 4.87 -35.22
N PHE A 269 -3.33 5.02 -34.20
CA PHE A 269 -3.47 6.08 -33.22
C PHE A 269 -2.82 7.37 -33.74
N ALA A 270 -3.48 8.51 -33.54
CA ALA A 270 -2.94 9.83 -33.80
C ALA A 270 -2.95 10.67 -32.52
N ASP A 271 -2.21 11.80 -32.55
CA ASP A 271 -2.17 12.77 -31.46
C ASP A 271 -1.84 12.14 -30.09
N ARG A 272 -0.76 11.33 -30.07
CA ARG A 272 -0.29 10.56 -28.91
C ARG A 272 -1.39 9.68 -28.30
N GLY A 273 -2.22 9.04 -29.13
CA GLY A 273 -3.26 8.12 -28.67
C GLY A 273 -4.59 8.77 -28.31
N ARG A 274 -4.74 10.10 -28.47
CA ARG A 274 -6.02 10.79 -28.26
C ARG A 274 -6.99 10.60 -29.40
N LYS A 275 -6.53 10.20 -30.58
CA LYS A 275 -7.39 9.96 -31.74
C LYS A 275 -7.17 8.56 -32.28
N LEU A 276 -8.24 7.88 -32.65
CA LEU A 276 -8.20 6.60 -33.33
C LEU A 276 -8.75 6.76 -34.74
N LEU A 277 -7.92 6.48 -35.73
CA LEU A 277 -8.23 6.50 -37.15
C LEU A 277 -8.40 5.08 -37.64
N VAL A 278 -9.42 4.84 -38.44
CA VAL A 278 -9.81 3.51 -38.94
C VAL A 278 -10.23 3.63 -40.39
N ALA A 279 -9.74 2.71 -41.23
CA ALA A 279 -10.19 2.54 -42.62
C ALA A 279 -11.00 1.24 -42.75
N GLY A 280 -12.26 1.37 -43.16
CA GLY A 280 -13.15 0.24 -43.44
C GLY A 280 -12.84 -0.43 -44.78
N ALA A 281 -13.26 -1.68 -44.94
CA ALA A 281 -13.15 -2.45 -46.19
C ALA A 281 -14.01 -1.88 -47.32
N ASP A 282 -15.02 -1.08 -46.98
CA ASP A 282 -15.86 -0.30 -47.88
C ASP A 282 -15.17 0.97 -48.42
N GLY A 283 -13.94 1.25 -47.99
CA GLY A 283 -13.19 2.46 -48.35
C GLY A 283 -13.57 3.69 -47.53
N VAL A 284 -14.47 3.56 -46.55
CA VAL A 284 -14.88 4.68 -45.68
C VAL A 284 -13.95 4.75 -44.47
N SER A 285 -13.29 5.89 -44.31
CA SER A 285 -12.45 6.16 -43.15
C SER A 285 -13.23 6.90 -42.05
N GLN A 286 -13.07 6.45 -40.82
CA GLN A 286 -13.69 7.03 -39.63
C GLN A 286 -12.62 7.40 -38.60
N ALA A 287 -12.90 8.44 -37.82
CA ALA A 287 -12.03 8.87 -36.74
C ALA A 287 -12.84 9.13 -35.48
N TRP A 288 -12.25 8.81 -34.33
CA TRP A 288 -12.78 9.17 -33.03
C TRP A 288 -11.75 9.93 -32.23
N GLU A 289 -12.20 10.97 -31.53
CA GLU A 289 -11.47 11.58 -30.44
C GLU A 289 -11.80 10.84 -29.15
N LEU A 290 -10.78 10.33 -28.48
CA LEU A 290 -10.85 9.47 -27.32
C LEU A 290 -10.56 10.28 -26.06
N SER A 291 -11.53 10.33 -25.15
CA SER A 291 -11.36 10.87 -23.81
C SER A 291 -11.47 9.75 -22.80
N ILE A 292 -10.32 9.18 -22.43
CA ILE A 292 -10.21 8.06 -21.50
C ILE A 292 -9.47 8.54 -20.25
N PRO A 293 -10.18 9.08 -19.24
CA PRO A 293 -9.55 9.49 -17.99
C PRO A 293 -9.18 8.27 -17.15
N HIS A 294 -7.95 8.24 -16.64
CA HIS A 294 -7.50 7.27 -15.62
C HIS A 294 -7.77 5.79 -15.98
N PRO A 295 -7.35 5.28 -17.16
CA PRO A 295 -7.62 3.90 -17.56
C PRO A 295 -6.99 2.84 -16.65
N GLU A 296 -5.94 3.18 -15.91
CA GLU A 296 -5.22 2.32 -14.97
C GLU A 296 -5.96 2.06 -13.64
N THR A 297 -7.04 2.81 -13.35
CA THR A 297 -7.78 2.67 -12.09
C THR A 297 -8.98 1.74 -12.22
N SER A 298 -9.18 0.89 -11.23
CA SER A 298 -10.39 0.08 -11.04
C SER A 298 -10.49 -0.32 -9.58
N LEU A 299 -11.63 -0.86 -9.15
CA LEU A 299 -11.73 -1.45 -7.81
C LEU A 299 -10.72 -2.59 -7.62
N GLN A 300 -10.44 -3.36 -8.68
CA GLN A 300 -9.45 -4.43 -8.66
C GLN A 300 -8.02 -3.90 -8.50
N THR A 301 -7.64 -2.80 -9.15
CA THR A 301 -6.27 -2.25 -9.02
C THR A 301 -6.05 -1.53 -7.70
N LEU A 302 -7.12 -0.99 -7.09
CA LEU A 302 -7.06 -0.31 -5.80
C LEU A 302 -7.09 -1.28 -4.61
N PHE A 303 -7.88 -2.36 -4.68
CA PHE A 303 -8.14 -3.25 -3.54
C PHE A 303 -7.84 -4.73 -3.79
N GLY A 304 -7.66 -5.14 -5.04
CA GLY A 304 -7.30 -6.50 -5.45
C GLY A 304 -5.79 -6.70 -5.61
N LYS A 305 -5.39 -7.97 -5.74
CA LYS A 305 -4.03 -8.31 -6.17
C LYS A 305 -3.98 -8.19 -7.69
N VAL A 306 -2.92 -7.57 -8.19
CA VAL A 306 -2.68 -7.39 -9.62
C VAL A 306 -1.32 -7.97 -9.96
N TRP A 307 -1.24 -8.66 -11.09
CA TRP A 307 0.02 -9.18 -11.60
C TRP A 307 0.73 -8.13 -12.44
N TYR A 308 1.45 -7.23 -11.76
CA TYR A 308 2.20 -6.17 -12.42
C TYR A 308 3.40 -6.70 -13.21
N GLU A 309 3.84 -5.95 -14.22
CA GLU A 309 5.04 -6.31 -14.97
C GLU A 309 6.28 -6.40 -14.08
N GLY A 310 7.09 -7.43 -14.35
CA GLY A 310 8.32 -7.72 -13.61
C GLY A 310 8.10 -8.47 -12.28
N TYR A 311 6.85 -8.65 -11.84
CA TYR A 311 6.54 -9.44 -10.65
C TYR A 311 6.32 -10.91 -11.01
N ASN A 312 6.77 -11.81 -10.13
CA ASN A 312 6.61 -13.24 -10.36
C ASN A 312 5.23 -13.78 -9.96
N LYS A 313 4.41 -12.97 -9.28
CA LYS A 313 3.07 -13.34 -8.82
C LYS A 313 2.20 -12.10 -8.62
N PRO A 314 0.87 -12.25 -8.53
CA PRO A 314 -0.04 -11.16 -8.17
C PRO A 314 0.21 -10.66 -6.74
N GLU A 315 0.38 -9.35 -6.58
CA GLU A 315 0.66 -8.72 -5.28
C GLU A 315 -0.11 -7.41 -5.08
N TYR A 316 -0.16 -6.96 -3.82
CA TYR A 316 -0.62 -5.62 -3.47
C TYR A 316 0.59 -4.69 -3.48
N VAL A 317 0.67 -3.79 -4.45
CA VAL A 317 1.83 -2.92 -4.60
C VAL A 317 1.39 -1.47 -4.70
N TRP A 318 2.02 -0.63 -3.87
CA TRP A 318 1.98 0.81 -4.02
C TRP A 318 3.33 1.31 -4.52
N GLN A 319 3.34 1.86 -5.73
CA GLN A 319 4.47 2.50 -6.37
C GLN A 319 3.91 3.56 -7.33
N SER A 320 4.07 4.82 -6.95
CA SER A 320 3.49 5.99 -7.61
C SER A 320 4.30 6.47 -8.82
N SER A 321 5.60 6.20 -8.85
CA SER A 321 6.50 6.62 -9.92
C SER A 321 7.63 5.62 -10.18
N ALA A 322 8.25 5.73 -11.36
CA ALA A 322 9.55 5.16 -11.68
C ALA A 322 10.34 6.12 -12.57
N ALA A 323 11.62 5.79 -12.81
CA ALA A 323 12.54 6.60 -13.58
C ALA A 323 12.27 6.61 -15.10
N THR A 324 11.21 5.97 -15.58
CA THR A 324 10.92 5.76 -17.00
C THR A 324 9.49 6.15 -17.34
N ASP A 325 9.28 6.77 -18.50
CA ASP A 325 7.94 7.18 -18.98
C ASP A 325 7.02 6.01 -19.31
N VAL A 326 7.56 4.79 -19.43
CA VAL A 326 6.79 3.56 -19.70
C VAL A 326 6.36 2.83 -18.43
N PHE A 327 6.31 3.56 -17.32
CA PHE A 327 6.00 3.01 -16.02
C PHE A 327 4.54 2.53 -15.91
N GLU A 328 4.35 1.40 -15.24
CA GLU A 328 3.05 0.90 -14.82
C GLU A 328 2.70 1.42 -13.42
N PRO A 329 1.72 2.34 -13.28
CA PRO A 329 1.32 2.84 -11.98
C PRO A 329 0.75 1.72 -11.12
N LYS A 330 1.29 1.56 -9.90
CA LYS A 330 0.83 0.56 -8.93
C LYS A 330 0.18 1.30 -7.78
N LEU A 331 -1.14 1.35 -7.76
CA LEU A 331 -1.90 2.24 -6.88
C LEU A 331 -2.72 1.47 -5.82
N SER A 332 -2.25 0.28 -5.42
CA SER A 332 -2.96 -0.53 -4.43
C SER A 332 -3.01 0.15 -3.07
N LEU A 333 -4.20 0.37 -2.54
CA LEU A 333 -4.44 1.02 -1.24
C LEU A 333 -4.34 0.04 -0.07
N VAL A 334 -4.34 -1.26 -0.34
CA VAL A 334 -4.32 -2.32 0.68
C VAL A 334 -3.08 -2.25 1.58
N PRO A 335 -1.84 -2.11 1.07
CA PRO A 335 -0.66 -2.02 1.94
C PRO A 335 -0.69 -0.78 2.83
N LEU A 336 -1.32 0.31 2.38
CA LEU A 336 -1.44 1.55 3.13
C LEU A 336 -2.48 1.44 4.26
N ILE A 337 -3.64 0.85 3.96
CA ILE A 337 -4.67 0.54 4.96
C ILE A 337 -4.07 -0.40 6.02
N PHE A 338 -3.39 -1.46 5.56
CA PHE A 338 -2.71 -2.41 6.42
C PHE A 338 -1.66 -1.74 7.30
N GLY A 339 -0.82 -0.86 6.74
CA GLY A 339 0.18 -0.10 7.47
C GLY A 339 -0.43 0.78 8.56
N THR A 340 -1.55 1.46 8.28
CA THR A 340 -2.31 2.24 9.28
C THR A 340 -2.74 1.35 10.45
N PHE A 341 -3.39 0.22 10.17
CA PHE A 341 -3.83 -0.71 11.22
C PHE A 341 -2.66 -1.30 12.01
N LYS A 342 -1.60 -1.72 11.32
CA LYS A 342 -0.40 -2.30 11.93
C LYS A 342 0.26 -1.32 12.90
N ALA A 343 0.43 -0.07 12.48
CA ALA A 343 1.00 0.99 13.33
C ALA A 343 0.15 1.24 14.58
N THR A 344 -1.16 1.41 14.39
CA THR A 344 -2.10 1.62 15.50
C THR A 344 -2.12 0.43 16.46
N LEU A 345 -2.19 -0.80 15.95
CA LEU A 345 -2.25 -2.00 16.77
C LEU A 345 -1.02 -2.13 17.67
N PHE A 346 0.19 -2.03 17.10
CA PHE A 346 1.41 -2.18 17.89
C PHE A 346 1.64 -1.04 18.86
N ALA A 347 1.31 0.20 18.48
CA ALA A 347 1.34 1.33 19.40
C ALA A 347 0.38 1.14 20.57
N MET A 348 -0.83 0.63 20.33
CA MET A 348 -1.80 0.37 21.40
C MET A 348 -1.44 -0.82 22.27
N LEU A 349 -0.82 -1.86 21.71
CA LEU A 349 -0.29 -3.00 22.47
C LEU A 349 0.78 -2.56 23.48
N PHE A 350 1.59 -1.56 23.12
CA PHE A 350 2.57 -0.95 24.01
C PHE A 350 1.93 0.08 24.98
N ALA A 351 1.16 1.03 24.46
CA ALA A 351 0.67 2.18 25.22
C ALA A 351 -0.47 1.84 26.18
N ALA A 352 -1.45 1.04 25.77
CA ALA A 352 -2.66 0.84 26.56
C ALA A 352 -2.37 0.12 27.89
N PRO A 353 -1.60 -0.98 27.96
CA PRO A 353 -1.27 -1.60 29.24
C PRO A 353 -0.53 -0.64 30.18
N LEU A 354 0.47 0.07 29.68
CA LEU A 354 1.26 1.04 30.47
C LEU A 354 0.40 2.19 31.00
N ALA A 355 -0.41 2.80 30.13
CA ALA A 355 -1.25 3.93 30.50
C ALA A 355 -2.36 3.52 31.47
N LEU A 356 -3.03 2.38 31.25
CA LEU A 356 -4.12 1.92 32.09
C LEU A 356 -3.66 1.44 33.46
N LEU A 357 -2.58 0.65 33.52
CA LEU A 357 -2.01 0.21 34.79
C LEU A 357 -1.41 1.39 35.55
N GLY A 358 -0.77 2.33 34.85
CA GLY A 358 -0.28 3.58 35.43
C GLY A 358 -1.42 4.42 36.03
N ALA A 359 -2.54 4.55 35.33
CA ALA A 359 -3.72 5.29 35.79
C ALA A 359 -4.37 4.60 37.01
N LEU A 360 -4.47 3.27 37.00
CA LEU A 360 -4.96 2.48 38.14
C LEU A 360 -4.05 2.65 39.35
N TYR A 361 -2.73 2.56 39.17
CA TYR A 361 -1.76 2.76 40.23
C TYR A 361 -1.85 4.19 40.82
N THR A 362 -1.86 5.20 39.95
CA THR A 362 -1.89 6.61 40.33
C THR A 362 -3.17 6.98 41.09
N SER A 363 -4.32 6.44 40.67
CA SER A 363 -5.60 6.75 41.30
C SER A 363 -5.81 6.00 42.62
N GLN A 364 -5.38 4.73 42.73
CA GLN A 364 -5.75 3.86 43.86
C GLN A 364 -4.63 3.61 44.88
N PHE A 365 -3.36 3.67 44.46
CA PHE A 365 -2.22 3.22 45.27
C PHE A 365 -1.30 4.37 45.70
N MET A 366 -1.07 5.33 44.81
CA MET A 366 -0.14 6.45 45.00
C MET A 366 -0.57 7.44 46.09
N SER A 367 0.41 8.04 46.78
CA SER A 367 0.16 9.09 47.77
C SER A 367 -0.31 10.41 47.10
N PRO A 368 -1.16 11.23 47.76
CA PRO A 368 -1.68 12.46 47.18
C PRO A 368 -0.60 13.46 46.72
N GLY A 369 0.49 13.57 47.48
CA GLY A 369 1.60 14.48 47.15
C GLY A 369 2.38 14.04 45.92
N LEU A 370 2.61 12.73 45.74
CA LEU A 370 3.27 12.20 44.55
C LEU A 370 2.35 12.28 43.32
N LYS A 371 1.06 11.97 43.49
CA LYS A 371 0.04 12.12 42.43
C LYS A 371 0.00 13.55 41.89
N GLY A 372 0.06 14.55 42.78
CA GLY A 372 0.11 15.97 42.40
C GLY A 372 1.32 16.38 41.55
N LYS A 373 2.37 15.54 41.47
CA LYS A 373 3.56 15.75 40.62
C LYS A 373 3.52 14.90 39.35
N ILE A 374 3.16 13.62 39.47
CA ILE A 374 3.17 12.66 38.36
C ILE A 374 2.11 12.99 37.31
N LYS A 375 0.89 13.33 37.73
CA LYS A 375 -0.19 13.61 36.77
C LYS A 375 0.16 14.79 35.83
N PRO A 376 0.58 15.97 36.32
CA PRO A 376 1.04 17.05 35.46
C PRO A 376 2.23 16.66 34.57
N ALA A 377 3.18 15.85 35.07
CA ALA A 377 4.32 15.40 34.28
C ALA A 377 3.89 14.54 33.06
N VAL A 378 2.92 13.64 33.26
CA VAL A 378 2.36 12.83 32.17
C VAL A 378 1.56 13.71 31.21
N GLU A 379 0.82 14.72 31.70
CA GLU A 379 0.11 15.66 30.83
C GLU A 379 1.07 16.51 29.97
N ILE A 380 2.20 16.96 30.54
CA ILE A 380 3.26 17.67 29.81
C ILE A 380 3.89 16.77 28.74
N MET A 381 3.94 15.45 28.94
CA MET A 381 4.42 14.51 27.94
C MET A 381 3.60 14.57 26.64
N ALA A 382 2.33 14.98 26.70
CA ALA A 382 1.49 15.19 25.50
C ALA A 382 1.81 16.48 24.74
N ALA A 383 2.57 17.41 25.34
CA ALA A 383 2.97 18.66 24.71
C ALA A 383 4.17 18.50 23.76
N VAL A 384 4.86 17.35 23.79
CA VAL A 384 5.99 17.09 22.90
C VAL A 384 5.50 17.00 21.45
N PRO A 385 6.02 17.82 20.51
CA PRO A 385 5.57 17.78 19.13
C PRO A 385 5.84 16.41 18.47
N SER A 386 4.83 15.85 17.79
CA SER A 386 4.94 14.55 17.09
C SER A 386 6.14 14.47 16.14
N VAL A 387 6.49 15.56 15.46
CA VAL A 387 7.65 15.62 14.55
C VAL A 387 8.95 15.37 15.31
N VAL A 388 9.10 15.93 16.51
CA VAL A 388 10.30 15.74 17.35
C VAL A 388 10.39 14.28 17.80
N VAL A 389 9.27 13.68 18.23
CA VAL A 389 9.22 12.26 18.61
C VAL A 389 9.57 11.36 17.43
N GLY A 390 8.99 11.61 16.26
CA GLY A 390 9.27 10.86 15.02
C GLY A 390 10.73 10.97 14.59
N PHE A 391 11.30 12.17 14.66
CA PHE A 391 12.70 12.42 14.34
C PHE A 391 13.65 11.69 15.29
N LEU A 392 13.44 11.81 16.62
CA LEU A 392 14.24 11.09 17.62
C LEU A 392 14.10 9.58 17.47
N ALA A 393 12.90 9.09 17.15
CA ALA A 393 12.67 7.68 16.90
C ALA A 393 13.47 7.16 15.70
N GLY A 394 13.48 7.92 14.60
CA GLY A 394 14.19 7.52 13.38
C GLY A 394 15.71 7.71 13.43
N LEU A 395 16.21 8.73 14.12
CA LEU A 395 17.64 9.10 14.13
C LEU A 395 18.41 8.55 15.33
N TRP A 396 17.76 8.35 16.47
CA TRP A 396 18.43 7.86 17.69
C TRP A 396 17.92 6.48 18.12
N LEU A 397 16.60 6.29 18.25
CA LEU A 397 16.05 5.03 18.76
C LEU A 397 16.26 3.87 17.77
N ALA A 398 16.02 4.09 16.47
CA ALA A 398 16.16 3.06 15.45
C ALA A 398 17.60 2.53 15.34
N PRO A 399 18.67 3.38 15.28
CA PRO A 399 20.04 2.90 15.38
C PRO A 399 20.36 2.23 16.71
N LEU A 400 19.89 2.76 17.84
CA LEU A 400 20.15 2.15 19.15
C LEU A 400 19.60 0.71 19.21
N MET A 401 18.40 0.51 18.69
CA MET A 401 17.73 -0.79 18.65
C MET A 401 18.32 -1.74 17.61
N ASP A 402 18.79 -1.23 16.47
CA ASP A 402 19.49 -2.04 15.46
C ASP A 402 20.80 -2.65 15.97
N HIS A 403 21.52 -1.94 16.84
CA HIS A 403 22.74 -2.45 17.48
C HIS A 403 22.45 -3.35 18.70
N ASN A 404 21.29 -3.21 19.35
CA ASN A 404 21.01 -3.86 20.64
C ASN A 404 19.72 -4.70 20.60
N LEU A 405 19.44 -5.35 19.47
CA LEU A 405 18.17 -6.05 19.24
C LEU A 405 17.92 -7.16 20.27
N LEU A 406 18.94 -7.97 20.57
CA LEU A 406 18.80 -9.04 21.57
C LEU A 406 18.61 -8.47 22.98
N ALA A 407 19.31 -7.38 23.31
CA ALA A 407 19.19 -6.72 24.62
C ALA A 407 17.77 -6.19 24.87
N LEU A 408 17.09 -5.72 23.83
CA LEU A 408 15.68 -5.32 23.93
C LEU A 408 14.81 -6.50 24.39
N PHE A 409 14.90 -7.65 23.72
CA PHE A 409 14.11 -8.83 24.08
C PHE A 409 14.46 -9.35 25.48
N MET A 410 15.75 -9.32 25.83
CA MET A 410 16.20 -9.67 27.17
C MET A 410 15.62 -8.72 28.24
N THR A 411 15.46 -7.43 27.93
CA THR A 411 14.85 -6.46 28.85
C THR A 411 13.41 -6.82 29.19
N LEU A 412 12.63 -7.30 28.22
CA LEU A 412 11.23 -7.73 28.44
C LEU A 412 11.11 -8.90 29.44
N VAL A 413 12.17 -9.70 29.60
CA VAL A 413 12.20 -10.84 30.54
C VAL A 413 12.89 -10.45 31.84
N LEU A 414 14.04 -9.80 31.75
CA LEU A 414 14.91 -9.53 32.88
C LEU A 414 14.35 -8.45 33.81
N VAL A 415 13.73 -7.39 33.27
CA VAL A 415 13.15 -6.32 34.10
C VAL A 415 12.01 -6.84 34.97
N PRO A 416 10.97 -7.53 34.44
CA PRO A 416 9.92 -8.11 35.29
C PRO A 416 10.48 -9.10 36.33
N THR A 417 11.46 -9.92 35.94
CA THR A 417 12.10 -10.90 36.83
C THR A 417 12.80 -10.20 37.99
N LEU A 418 13.61 -9.17 37.71
CA LEU A 418 14.31 -8.40 38.73
C LEU A 418 13.36 -7.60 39.61
N ILE A 419 12.28 -7.05 39.05
CA ILE A 419 11.21 -6.41 39.85
C ILE A 419 10.61 -7.42 40.83
N MET A 420 10.28 -8.63 40.38
CA MET A 420 9.74 -9.67 41.26
C MET A 420 10.74 -10.03 42.37
N LEU A 421 12.01 -10.27 42.02
CA LEU A 421 13.06 -10.57 43.00
C LEU A 421 13.26 -9.41 43.99
N ALA A 422 13.28 -8.18 43.51
CA ALA A 422 13.37 -6.99 44.35
C ALA A 422 12.17 -6.87 45.29
N ILE A 423 10.95 -7.17 44.84
CA ILE A 423 9.76 -7.19 45.69
C ILE A 423 9.90 -8.26 46.78
N PHE A 424 10.36 -9.47 46.46
CA PHE A 424 10.58 -10.53 47.46
C PHE A 424 11.66 -10.13 48.47
N ALA A 425 12.76 -9.53 48.02
CA ALA A 425 13.81 -9.02 48.89
C ALA A 425 13.35 -7.82 49.75
N TRP A 426 12.43 -7.01 49.23
CA TRP A 426 11.92 -5.81 49.89
C TRP A 426 10.90 -6.11 50.98
N ARG A 427 10.11 -7.20 50.85
CA ARG A 427 9.08 -7.59 51.83
C ARG A 427 9.55 -7.57 53.30
N PRO A 428 10.63 -8.27 53.69
CA PRO A 428 11.06 -8.27 55.10
C PRO A 428 11.50 -6.88 55.58
N LEU A 429 12.09 -6.06 54.70
CA LEU A 429 12.47 -4.69 55.03
C LEU A 429 11.24 -3.78 55.19
N ALA A 430 10.24 -3.95 54.32
CA ALA A 430 9.02 -3.15 54.31
C ALA A 430 8.16 -3.35 55.56
N GLU A 431 8.08 -4.58 56.06
CA GLU A 431 7.23 -4.95 57.20
C GLU A 431 7.91 -4.67 58.55
N ASN A 432 9.23 -4.91 58.64
CA ASN A 432 9.95 -4.92 59.91
C ASN A 432 10.69 -3.61 60.24
N THR A 433 10.80 -2.66 59.31
CA THR A 433 11.51 -1.38 59.55
C THR A 433 10.61 -0.16 59.42
N ASP A 434 10.90 0.89 60.19
CA ASP A 434 10.15 2.15 60.11
C ASP A 434 10.37 2.89 58.78
N PHE A 435 11.53 2.69 58.15
CA PHE A 435 11.82 3.18 56.79
C PHE A 435 10.86 2.57 55.76
N GLY A 436 10.62 1.27 55.83
CA GLY A 436 9.68 0.55 54.98
C GLY A 436 8.24 1.07 55.10
N ARG A 437 7.81 1.42 56.32
CA ARG A 437 6.47 1.99 56.57
C ARG A 437 6.33 3.41 56.04
N GLY A 438 7.40 4.22 56.09
CA GLY A 438 7.44 5.58 55.56
C GLY A 438 7.40 5.66 54.03
N MET A 439 7.83 4.60 53.34
CA MET A 439 7.83 4.50 51.87
C MET A 439 6.47 4.09 51.28
N LYS A 440 5.42 3.89 52.10
CA LYS A 440 4.08 3.54 51.62
C LYS A 440 3.51 4.60 50.68
N GLY A 441 3.15 4.19 49.47
CA GLY A 441 2.72 5.09 48.38
C GLY A 441 3.85 5.69 47.53
N TYR A 442 5.13 5.41 47.86
CA TYR A 442 6.33 5.81 47.12
C TYR A 442 7.14 4.61 46.60
N GLU A 443 6.60 3.39 46.70
CA GLU A 443 7.30 2.14 46.41
C GLU A 443 7.84 2.07 44.98
N PHE A 444 7.13 2.67 44.02
CA PHE A 444 7.58 2.78 42.63
C PHE A 444 8.96 3.45 42.48
N ILE A 445 9.29 4.44 43.31
CA ILE A 445 10.59 5.12 43.26
C ILE A 445 11.71 4.15 43.62
N GLY A 446 11.47 3.26 44.59
CA GLY A 446 12.42 2.21 44.96
C GLY A 446 12.63 1.15 43.87
N LEU A 447 11.68 1.00 42.94
CA LEU A 447 11.78 0.07 41.81
C LEU A 447 12.52 0.66 40.59
N LEU A 448 12.64 2.00 40.48
CA LEU A 448 13.33 2.63 39.35
C LEU A 448 14.80 2.19 39.20
N PRO A 449 15.63 2.12 40.27
CA PRO A 449 16.98 1.59 40.16
C PRO A 449 17.01 0.12 39.71
N VAL A 450 16.02 -0.68 40.09
CA VAL A 450 15.91 -2.10 39.69
C VAL A 450 15.62 -2.22 38.20
N VAL A 451 14.74 -1.37 37.67
CA VAL A 451 14.48 -1.28 36.22
C VAL A 451 15.74 -0.88 35.47
N ALA A 452 16.43 0.17 35.93
CA ALA A 452 17.68 0.62 35.31
C ALA A 452 18.77 -0.47 35.34
N LEU A 453 18.91 -1.17 36.46
CA LEU A 453 19.81 -2.32 36.60
C LEU A 453 19.44 -3.44 35.63
N GLY A 454 18.15 -3.74 35.46
CA GLY A 454 17.70 -4.76 34.52
C GLY A 454 17.97 -4.43 33.06
N ILE A 455 17.77 -3.18 32.65
CA ILE A 455 18.14 -2.72 31.30
C ILE A 455 19.66 -2.81 31.11
N TRP A 456 20.44 -2.35 32.09
CA TRP A 456 21.90 -2.41 32.03
C TRP A 456 22.40 -3.86 31.94
N LEU A 457 21.91 -4.76 32.80
CA LEU A 457 22.26 -6.17 32.78
C LEU A 457 21.86 -6.84 31.45
N ALA A 458 20.70 -6.51 30.89
CA ALA A 458 20.29 -7.02 29.58
C ALA A 458 21.29 -6.62 28.49
N GLY A 459 21.81 -5.39 28.51
CA GLY A 459 22.86 -4.93 27.61
C GLY A 459 24.20 -5.64 27.79
N GLN A 460 24.54 -6.07 29.01
CA GLN A 460 25.78 -6.83 29.27
C GLN A 460 25.65 -8.31 28.91
N ILE A 461 24.47 -8.91 29.11
CA ILE A 461 24.21 -10.34 28.87
C ILE A 461 23.95 -10.63 27.38
N ALA A 462 23.38 -9.67 26.64
CA ALA A 462 23.00 -9.89 25.25
C ALA A 462 24.21 -10.19 24.32
N PRO A 463 25.32 -9.44 24.31
CA PRO A 463 26.43 -9.72 23.40
C PRO A 463 27.03 -11.14 23.52
N PRO A 464 27.36 -11.67 24.72
CA PRO A 464 27.87 -13.04 24.83
C PRO A 464 26.82 -14.08 24.45
N LEU A 465 25.54 -13.81 24.72
CA LEU A 465 24.44 -14.69 24.31
C LEU A 465 24.27 -14.70 22.78
N GLU A 466 24.42 -13.55 22.14
CA GLU A 466 24.34 -13.42 20.69
C GLU A 466 25.48 -14.15 19.98
N ALA A 467 26.70 -14.02 20.51
CA ALA A 467 27.84 -14.78 20.04
C ALA A 467 27.63 -16.30 20.19
N ALA A 468 27.07 -16.74 21.33
CA ALA A 468 26.88 -18.16 21.62
C ALA A 468 25.76 -18.82 20.79
N PHE A 469 24.63 -18.15 20.60
CA PHE A 469 23.43 -18.75 19.98
C PHE A 469 23.19 -18.34 18.53
N PHE A 470 23.71 -17.19 18.09
CA PHE A 470 23.43 -16.61 16.78
C PHE A 470 24.70 -16.32 15.96
N ALA A 471 25.83 -16.92 16.34
CA ALA A 471 27.13 -16.71 15.69
C ALA A 471 27.55 -15.21 15.60
N GLY A 472 27.04 -14.38 16.51
CA GLY A 472 27.35 -12.96 16.58
C GLY A 472 26.50 -12.05 15.69
N ASP A 473 25.56 -12.58 14.90
CA ASP A 473 24.62 -11.77 14.11
C ASP A 473 23.21 -12.36 14.13
N LEU A 474 22.39 -11.91 15.08
CA LEU A 474 20.98 -12.27 15.17
C LEU A 474 20.20 -11.90 13.89
N LYS A 475 20.55 -10.81 13.22
CA LYS A 475 19.83 -10.32 12.03
C LYS A 475 20.09 -11.25 10.84
N GLN A 476 21.33 -11.69 10.65
CA GLN A 476 21.68 -12.68 9.64
C GLN A 476 21.05 -14.05 9.95
N TRP A 477 20.99 -14.45 11.22
CA TRP A 477 20.30 -15.67 11.63
C TRP A 477 18.80 -15.61 11.32
N LEU A 478 18.13 -14.49 11.62
CA LEU A 478 16.71 -14.26 11.29
C LEU A 478 16.46 -14.41 9.78
N PHE A 479 17.36 -13.88 8.94
CA PHE A 479 17.20 -13.96 7.50
C PHE A 479 17.46 -15.37 6.95
N SER A 480 18.56 -16.02 7.37
CA SER A 480 18.95 -17.33 6.87
C SER A 480 18.03 -18.47 7.33
N THR A 481 17.55 -18.40 8.57
CA THR A 481 16.76 -19.48 9.19
C THR A 481 15.25 -19.25 9.05
N LEU A 482 14.78 -18.01 9.27
CA LEU A 482 13.36 -17.69 9.28
C LEU A 482 12.90 -16.93 8.02
N GLY A 483 13.83 -16.52 7.13
CA GLY A 483 13.50 -15.71 5.96
C GLY A 483 13.04 -14.30 6.30
N VAL A 484 13.22 -13.85 7.54
CA VAL A 484 12.72 -12.55 8.02
C VAL A 484 13.81 -11.49 7.87
N ARG A 485 13.51 -10.44 7.11
CA ARG A 485 14.40 -9.28 6.96
C ARG A 485 14.18 -8.30 8.10
N TYR A 486 15.28 -7.83 8.69
CA TYR A 486 15.25 -6.76 9.68
C TYR A 486 15.48 -5.41 9.00
N ASP A 487 14.50 -4.53 9.09
CA ASP A 487 14.63 -3.13 8.69
C ASP A 487 15.00 -2.31 9.94
N GLN A 488 15.97 -1.40 9.83
CA GLN A 488 16.34 -0.52 10.94
C GLN A 488 15.15 0.32 11.44
N ARG A 489 14.33 0.82 10.49
CA ARG A 489 13.09 1.53 10.77
C ARG A 489 11.91 0.57 10.63
N ASN A 490 11.42 0.07 11.76
CA ASN A 490 10.46 -1.03 11.80
C ASN A 490 9.28 -0.78 12.75
N SER A 491 8.45 -1.81 12.90
CA SER A 491 7.20 -1.74 13.66
C SER A 491 7.41 -1.79 15.19
N ILE A 492 8.61 -2.11 15.67
CA ILE A 492 8.94 -1.98 17.09
C ILE A 492 9.19 -0.51 17.42
N ILE A 493 9.94 0.19 16.55
CA ILE A 493 10.21 1.63 16.70
C ILE A 493 8.90 2.41 16.75
N ILE A 494 7.95 2.09 15.86
CA ILE A 494 6.65 2.76 15.87
C ILE A 494 5.83 2.44 17.12
N ALA A 495 5.88 1.20 17.63
CA ALA A 495 5.18 0.82 18.85
C ALA A 495 5.60 1.69 20.03
N ILE A 496 6.90 1.93 20.17
CA ILE A 496 7.48 2.75 21.24
C ILE A 496 7.18 4.23 21.00
N ALA A 497 7.48 4.76 19.81
CA ALA A 497 7.39 6.18 19.52
C ALA A 497 5.95 6.69 19.45
N LEU A 498 5.08 6.01 18.69
CA LEU A 498 3.66 6.35 18.65
C LEU A 498 2.99 6.02 19.99
N GLY A 499 3.37 4.91 20.62
CA GLY A 499 2.86 4.56 21.94
C GLY A 499 3.15 5.65 22.98
N PHE A 500 4.38 6.16 23.03
CA PHE A 500 4.78 7.29 23.88
C PHE A 500 3.84 8.49 23.72
N ALA A 501 3.53 8.87 22.48
CA ALA A 501 2.65 10.00 22.23
C ALA A 501 1.18 9.72 22.63
N VAL A 502 0.73 8.46 22.63
CA VAL A 502 -0.66 8.08 22.97
C VAL A 502 -0.86 7.90 24.48
N ILE A 503 0.18 7.50 25.22
CA ILE A 503 0.12 7.23 26.66
C ILE A 503 -0.55 8.36 27.46
N PRO A 504 -0.19 9.66 27.31
CA PRO A 504 -0.76 10.74 28.11
C PRO A 504 -2.28 10.81 28.02
N ILE A 505 -2.80 10.59 26.82
CA ILE A 505 -4.22 10.74 26.52
C ILE A 505 -5.01 9.62 27.18
N ILE A 506 -4.54 8.38 27.03
CA ILE A 506 -5.18 7.23 27.68
C ILE A 506 -5.06 7.37 29.19
N PHE A 507 -3.87 7.72 29.69
CA PHE A 507 -3.59 7.83 31.11
C PHE A 507 -4.49 8.87 31.78
N THR A 508 -4.48 10.13 31.30
CA THR A 508 -5.19 11.23 31.96
C THR A 508 -6.69 10.96 32.02
N ILE A 509 -7.29 10.52 30.91
CA ILE A 509 -8.74 10.25 30.86
C ILE A 509 -9.11 9.02 31.71
N ALA A 510 -8.28 7.97 31.70
CA ALA A 510 -8.53 6.79 32.54
C ALA A 510 -8.35 7.11 34.03
N GLU A 511 -7.34 7.91 34.39
CA GLU A 511 -7.06 8.33 35.77
C GLU A 511 -8.20 9.19 36.33
N ASP A 512 -8.73 10.12 35.53
CA ASP A 512 -9.92 10.91 35.87
C ASP A 512 -11.14 10.01 36.09
N ALA A 513 -11.38 9.05 35.18
CA ALA A 513 -12.49 8.12 35.30
C ALA A 513 -12.41 7.27 36.57
N LEU A 514 -11.21 6.80 36.92
CA LEU A 514 -10.98 5.99 38.13
C LEU A 514 -11.07 6.83 39.41
N SER A 515 -10.58 8.07 39.39
CA SER A 515 -10.63 8.98 40.54
C SER A 515 -12.02 9.52 40.85
N ASN A 516 -12.90 9.58 39.85
CA ASN A 516 -14.29 10.04 40.00
C ASN A 516 -15.24 8.96 40.53
N VAL A 517 -14.78 7.72 40.75
CA VAL A 517 -15.60 6.69 41.39
C VAL A 517 -15.98 7.15 42.80
N PRO A 518 -17.28 7.10 43.17
CA PRO A 518 -17.75 7.56 44.48
C PRO A 518 -16.98 6.93 45.65
N ARG A 519 -16.47 7.77 46.57
CA ARG A 519 -15.66 7.33 47.72
C ARG A 519 -16.41 6.44 48.69
N ASN A 520 -17.74 6.50 48.72
CA ASN A 520 -18.57 5.60 49.53
C ASN A 520 -18.45 4.14 49.06
N LEU A 521 -18.31 3.88 47.76
CA LEU A 521 -18.14 2.52 47.22
C LEU A 521 -16.80 1.93 47.63
N THR A 522 -15.73 2.73 47.58
CA THR A 522 -14.39 2.30 48.01
C THR A 522 -14.33 2.11 49.52
N ALA A 523 -14.89 3.02 50.30
CA ALA A 523 -14.97 2.90 51.76
C ALA A 523 -15.79 1.67 52.21
N ALA A 524 -16.94 1.42 51.58
CA ALA A 524 -17.77 0.25 51.87
C ALA A 524 -17.03 -1.07 51.57
N SER A 525 -16.33 -1.14 50.43
CA SER A 525 -15.53 -2.32 50.08
C SER A 525 -14.43 -2.59 51.10
N LEU A 526 -13.69 -1.56 51.53
CA LEU A 526 -12.63 -1.69 52.53
C LEU A 526 -13.20 -2.08 53.90
N ALA A 527 -14.36 -1.54 54.29
CA ALA A 527 -15.05 -1.87 55.54
C ALA A 527 -15.49 -3.35 55.60
N LEU A 528 -15.77 -3.97 54.45
CA LEU A 528 -16.05 -5.41 54.34
C LEU A 528 -14.78 -6.29 54.38
N GLY A 529 -13.62 -5.71 54.70
CA GLY A 529 -12.34 -6.44 54.80
C GLY A 529 -11.62 -6.67 53.47
N ALA A 530 -12.07 -6.03 52.37
CA ALA A 530 -11.37 -6.14 51.10
C ALA A 530 -10.02 -5.39 51.15
N SER A 531 -9.00 -5.94 50.51
CA SER A 531 -7.72 -5.26 50.29
C SER A 531 -7.84 -4.16 49.22
N ARG A 532 -6.92 -3.18 49.22
CA ARG A 532 -6.86 -2.12 48.20
C ARG A 532 -6.84 -2.67 46.77
N TRP A 533 -6.14 -3.78 46.53
CA TRP A 533 -6.11 -4.47 45.24
C TRP A 533 -7.48 -5.05 44.86
N GLN A 534 -8.15 -5.73 45.81
CA GLN A 534 -9.49 -6.26 45.57
C GLN A 534 -10.51 -5.13 45.33
N THR A 535 -10.46 -4.04 46.09
CA THR A 535 -11.31 -2.85 45.85
C THR A 535 -11.04 -2.23 44.49
N ALA A 536 -9.77 -2.04 44.12
CA ALA A 536 -9.39 -1.47 42.82
C ALA A 536 -9.90 -2.34 41.65
N TRP A 537 -9.71 -3.65 41.73
CA TRP A 537 -10.04 -4.58 40.64
C TRP A 537 -11.52 -4.95 40.56
N ARG A 538 -12.21 -5.10 41.71
CA ARG A 538 -13.60 -5.59 41.76
C ARG A 538 -14.65 -4.50 41.90
N VAL A 539 -14.27 -3.29 42.31
CA VAL A 539 -15.21 -2.18 42.51
C VAL A 539 -14.85 -1.02 41.60
N VAL A 540 -13.66 -0.43 41.77
CA VAL A 540 -13.29 0.81 41.08
C VAL A 540 -13.19 0.62 39.56
N LEU A 541 -12.39 -0.35 39.11
CA LEU A 541 -12.19 -0.57 37.68
C LEU A 541 -13.51 -0.91 36.96
N PRO A 542 -14.36 -1.86 37.44
CA PRO A 542 -15.66 -2.13 36.86
C PRO A 542 -16.58 -0.90 36.79
N SER A 543 -16.64 -0.08 37.85
CA SER A 543 -17.43 1.14 37.87
C SER A 543 -16.90 2.21 36.90
N ALA A 544 -15.58 2.29 36.72
CA ALA A 544 -14.94 3.24 35.82
C ALA A 544 -14.82 2.75 34.35
N LEU A 545 -15.17 1.49 34.04
CA LEU A 545 -15.02 0.89 32.71
C LEU A 545 -15.52 1.77 31.55
N PRO A 546 -16.70 2.44 31.63
CA PRO A 546 -17.14 3.32 30.55
C PRO A 546 -16.14 4.46 30.24
N GLY A 547 -15.52 5.03 31.27
CA GLY A 547 -14.51 6.08 31.14
C GLY A 547 -13.17 5.53 30.66
N VAL A 548 -12.72 4.41 31.25
CA VAL A 548 -11.48 3.72 30.83
C VAL A 548 -11.52 3.30 29.36
N PHE A 549 -12.64 2.72 28.92
CA PHE A 549 -12.83 2.35 27.52
C PHE A 549 -12.81 3.57 26.60
N SER A 550 -13.44 4.68 27.03
CA SER A 550 -13.41 5.94 26.28
C SER A 550 -11.97 6.46 26.13
N ALA A 551 -11.15 6.37 27.17
CA ALA A 551 -9.74 6.76 27.14
C ALA A 551 -8.94 5.98 26.10
N VAL A 552 -9.06 4.64 26.11
CA VAL A 552 -8.40 3.75 25.13
C VAL A 552 -8.83 4.09 23.72
N MET A 553 -10.12 4.36 23.52
CA MET A 553 -10.66 4.63 22.19
C MET A 553 -10.23 5.98 21.62
N ILE A 554 -10.16 7.01 22.45
CA ILE A 554 -9.61 8.31 22.05
C ILE A 554 -8.12 8.16 21.69
N GLY A 555 -7.36 7.39 22.47
CA GLY A 555 -5.96 7.07 22.16
C GLY A 555 -5.80 6.32 20.85
N PHE A 556 -6.64 5.30 20.60
CA PHE A 556 -6.67 4.54 19.35
C PHE A 556 -6.98 5.46 18.16
N GLY A 557 -8.03 6.28 18.25
CA GLY A 557 -8.43 7.21 17.18
C GLY A 557 -7.30 8.18 16.82
N ARG A 558 -6.57 8.68 17.83
CA ARG A 558 -5.38 9.52 17.58
C ARG A 558 -4.26 8.75 16.87
N ALA A 559 -4.01 7.50 17.26
CA ALA A 559 -2.98 6.67 16.67
C ALA A 559 -3.27 6.30 15.19
N VAL A 560 -4.54 6.13 14.80
CA VAL A 560 -4.93 5.91 13.39
C VAL A 560 -4.60 7.13 12.53
N GLY A 561 -4.80 8.33 13.07
CA GLY A 561 -4.56 9.59 12.38
C GLY A 561 -3.13 10.11 12.49
N GLU A 562 -2.22 9.40 13.16
CA GLU A 562 -0.85 9.88 13.32
C GLU A 562 -0.12 9.86 11.97
N THR A 563 0.47 11.01 11.63
CA THR A 563 1.15 11.21 10.34
C THR A 563 2.66 11.31 10.52
N MET A 564 3.11 12.16 11.45
CA MET A 564 4.52 12.58 11.50
C MET A 564 5.43 11.54 12.13
N ILE A 565 5.00 10.90 13.21
CA ILE A 565 5.78 9.82 13.82
C ILE A 565 5.92 8.66 12.82
N VAL A 566 4.82 8.30 12.15
CA VAL A 566 4.81 7.21 11.16
C VAL A 566 5.74 7.53 9.99
N LEU A 567 5.63 8.73 9.42
CA LEU A 567 6.44 9.20 8.31
C LEU A 567 7.95 9.11 8.60
N MET A 568 8.36 9.48 9.82
CA MET A 568 9.79 9.57 10.16
C MET A 568 10.38 8.24 10.67
N ALA A 569 9.57 7.40 11.33
CA ALA A 569 10.07 6.23 12.07
C ALA A 569 9.91 4.88 11.34
N THR A 570 9.12 4.79 10.27
CA THR A 570 8.71 3.48 9.70
C THR A 570 9.39 3.07 8.40
N GLY A 571 10.29 3.91 7.87
CA GLY A 571 10.96 3.64 6.59
C GLY A 571 10.06 3.79 5.36
N ASN A 572 8.75 4.04 5.55
CA ASN A 572 7.75 4.27 4.50
C ASN A 572 7.64 3.16 3.44
N THR A 573 7.78 1.90 3.87
CA THR A 573 7.70 0.73 2.98
C THR A 573 6.26 0.20 2.90
N PRO A 574 5.58 0.27 1.73
CA PRO A 574 4.18 -0.14 1.60
C PRO A 574 4.06 -1.67 1.40
N ILE A 575 4.29 -2.43 2.48
CA ILE A 575 4.24 -3.89 2.47
C ILE A 575 3.11 -4.44 3.36
N THR A 576 2.67 -5.66 3.10
CA THR A 576 1.58 -6.35 3.82
C THR A 576 2.07 -7.43 4.79
N SER A 577 3.22 -7.21 5.44
CA SER A 577 3.82 -8.16 6.39
C SER A 577 3.49 -7.82 7.85
N TRP A 578 3.04 -8.82 8.61
CA TRP A 578 2.83 -8.71 10.07
C TRP A 578 4.12 -8.75 10.90
N SER A 579 5.28 -8.97 10.27
CA SER A 579 6.58 -8.96 10.96
C SER A 579 6.80 -7.65 11.72
N LEU A 580 7.23 -7.77 12.97
CA LEU A 580 7.63 -6.64 13.82
C LEU A 580 8.90 -5.96 13.29
N PHE A 581 9.74 -6.71 12.57
CA PHE A 581 11.05 -6.29 12.11
C PHE A 581 11.02 -5.51 10.79
N ASN A 582 9.86 -5.40 10.16
CA ASN A 582 9.73 -4.67 8.90
C ASN A 582 9.06 -3.31 9.12
N GLY A 583 9.37 -2.39 8.21
CA GLY A 583 8.68 -1.10 8.09
C GLY A 583 7.21 -1.21 7.69
N LEU A 584 6.58 -0.05 7.51
CA LEU A 584 5.22 0.09 6.99
C LEU A 584 5.05 1.47 6.34
N ARG A 585 3.95 1.66 5.62
CA ARG A 585 3.50 2.98 5.16
C ARG A 585 2.02 3.12 5.47
N SER A 586 1.62 4.14 6.24
CA SER A 586 0.20 4.40 6.52
C SER A 586 -0.45 5.22 5.41
N LEU A 587 -1.78 5.25 5.39
CA LEU A 587 -2.55 6.16 4.53
C LEU A 587 -2.16 7.63 4.78
N SER A 588 -2.07 8.03 6.05
CA SER A 588 -1.71 9.41 6.45
C SER A 588 -0.32 9.82 5.96
N ALA A 589 0.69 8.96 6.16
CA ALA A 589 2.05 9.20 5.70
C ALA A 589 2.14 9.20 4.16
N ASN A 590 1.39 8.32 3.49
CA ASN A 590 1.36 8.29 2.03
C ASN A 590 0.80 9.59 1.43
N ILE A 591 -0.30 10.08 1.98
CA ILE A 591 -0.90 11.37 1.61
C ILE A 591 0.10 12.50 1.79
N ALA A 592 0.77 12.56 2.94
CA ALA A 592 1.72 13.64 3.25
C ALA A 592 2.94 13.67 2.32
N VAL A 593 3.42 12.50 1.88
CA VAL A 593 4.62 12.39 1.02
C VAL A 593 4.30 12.66 -0.44
N GLU A 594 3.21 12.09 -0.95
CA GLU A 594 2.98 12.02 -2.40
C GLU A 594 2.15 13.20 -2.92
N ILE A 595 1.36 13.87 -2.08
CA ILE A 595 0.53 15.01 -2.54
C ILE A 595 1.36 16.12 -3.17
N PRO A 596 2.50 16.56 -2.57
CA PRO A 596 3.33 17.62 -3.16
C PRO A 596 3.91 17.24 -4.53
N GLU A 597 4.19 15.97 -4.76
CA GLU A 597 4.80 15.43 -5.99
C GLU A 597 3.76 15.03 -7.05
N ALA A 598 2.49 14.92 -6.67
CA ALA A 598 1.45 14.42 -7.56
C ALA A 598 0.99 15.49 -8.57
N PRO A 599 0.98 15.18 -9.88
CA PRO A 599 0.44 16.09 -10.89
C PRO A 599 -1.02 16.43 -10.58
N ILE A 600 -1.34 17.72 -10.51
CA ILE A 600 -2.69 18.20 -10.17
C ILE A 600 -3.71 17.59 -11.14
N TYR A 601 -4.78 17.00 -10.60
CA TYR A 601 -5.83 16.27 -11.34
C TYR A 601 -5.39 14.98 -12.04
N GLY A 602 -4.13 14.57 -11.92
CA GLY A 602 -3.63 13.27 -12.38
C GLY A 602 -4.17 12.10 -11.56
N THR A 603 -3.92 10.88 -12.01
CA THR A 603 -4.43 9.66 -11.37
C THR A 603 -3.93 9.53 -9.93
N LEU A 604 -2.64 9.75 -9.70
CA LEU A 604 -2.04 9.72 -8.37
C LEU A 604 -2.71 10.72 -7.44
N TYR A 605 -2.84 11.98 -7.87
CA TYR A 605 -3.47 13.05 -7.10
C TYR A 605 -4.87 12.65 -6.64
N ARG A 606 -5.72 12.18 -7.56
CA ARG A 606 -7.09 11.77 -7.22
C ARG A 606 -7.12 10.54 -6.33
N THR A 607 -6.17 9.61 -6.48
CA THR A 607 -6.05 8.41 -5.64
C THR A 607 -5.62 8.75 -4.22
N LEU A 608 -4.80 9.79 -4.03
CA LEU A 608 -4.45 10.31 -2.70
C LEU A 608 -5.66 10.96 -2.02
N PHE A 609 -6.50 11.69 -2.77
CA PHE A 609 -7.78 12.18 -2.25
C PHE A 609 -8.72 11.03 -1.90
N LEU A 610 -8.80 9.97 -2.71
CA LEU A 610 -9.53 8.76 -2.36
C LEU A 610 -8.99 8.11 -1.07
N SER A 611 -7.67 8.09 -0.89
CA SER A 611 -7.03 7.62 0.35
C SER A 611 -7.47 8.44 1.56
N ALA A 612 -7.65 9.76 1.41
CA ALA A 612 -8.16 10.64 2.46
C ALA A 612 -9.64 10.33 2.79
N VAL A 613 -10.49 10.07 1.79
CA VAL A 613 -11.86 9.58 2.02
C VAL A 613 -11.84 8.28 2.81
N LEU A 614 -10.99 7.33 2.41
CA LEU A 614 -10.91 6.04 3.09
C LEU A 614 -10.42 6.17 4.54
N LEU A 615 -9.43 7.02 4.79
CA LEU A 615 -8.97 7.31 6.15
C LEU A 615 -10.09 7.94 7.00
N PHE A 616 -10.85 8.89 6.42
CA PHE A 616 -12.02 9.46 7.08
C PHE A 616 -13.09 8.40 7.38
N VAL A 617 -13.47 7.58 6.39
CA VAL A 617 -14.48 6.52 6.58
C VAL A 617 -14.01 5.51 7.63
N LEU A 618 -12.73 5.13 7.58
CA LEU A 618 -12.13 4.21 8.55
C LEU A 618 -12.21 4.78 9.97
N THR A 619 -11.72 6.01 10.17
CA THR A 619 -11.77 6.68 11.48
C THR A 619 -13.20 6.89 11.96
N PHE A 620 -14.11 7.26 11.06
CA PHE A 620 -15.54 7.40 11.37
C PHE A 620 -16.14 6.08 11.87
N ILE A 621 -15.97 4.98 11.13
CA ILE A 621 -16.48 3.66 11.51
C ILE A 621 -15.95 3.24 12.87
N ILE A 622 -14.65 3.40 13.11
CA ILE A 622 -14.01 3.02 14.38
C ILE A 622 -14.54 3.88 15.54
N ASN A 623 -14.64 5.20 15.35
CA ASN A 623 -15.14 6.10 16.38
C ASN A 623 -16.64 5.87 16.66
N THR A 624 -17.44 5.58 15.63
CA THR A 624 -18.85 5.21 15.80
C THR A 624 -18.99 3.89 16.55
N ALA A 625 -18.21 2.86 16.17
CA ALA A 625 -18.20 1.59 16.88
C ALA A 625 -17.81 1.78 18.37
N ALA A 626 -16.80 2.60 18.63
CA ALA A 626 -16.36 2.94 19.98
C ALA A 626 -17.49 3.57 20.82
N GLU A 627 -18.21 4.55 20.28
CA GLU A 627 -19.32 5.21 20.99
C GLU A 627 -20.49 4.25 21.22
N LEU A 628 -20.82 3.38 20.25
CA LEU A 628 -21.83 2.34 20.43
C LEU A 628 -21.47 1.36 21.56
N LEU A 629 -20.21 0.93 21.64
CA LEU A 629 -19.73 0.09 22.75
C LEU A 629 -19.77 0.84 24.09
N ARG A 630 -19.34 2.10 24.13
CA ARG A 630 -19.37 2.94 25.33
C ARG A 630 -20.78 3.06 25.90
N GLN A 631 -21.79 3.29 25.05
CA GLN A 631 -23.18 3.36 25.48
C GLN A 631 -23.67 2.03 26.07
N ARG A 632 -23.27 0.89 25.49
CA ARG A 632 -23.58 -0.43 26.07
C ARG A 632 -22.96 -0.60 27.46
N PHE A 633 -21.69 -0.23 27.63
CA PHE A 633 -21.02 -0.30 28.93
C PHE A 633 -21.66 0.63 29.97
N ARG A 634 -22.04 1.85 29.57
CA ARG A 634 -22.75 2.78 30.46
C ARG A 634 -24.10 2.22 30.91
N LYS A 635 -24.87 1.57 30.02
CA LYS A 635 -26.13 0.92 30.42
C LYS A 635 -25.92 -0.26 31.36
N LYS A 636 -24.84 -1.04 31.18
CA LYS A 636 -24.55 -2.23 31.99
C LYS A 636 -23.95 -1.90 33.37
N TYR A 637 -23.06 -0.91 33.44
CA TYR A 637 -22.26 -0.62 34.64
C TYR A 637 -22.51 0.77 35.24
N GLY A 638 -23.05 1.73 34.48
CA GLY A 638 -23.31 3.11 34.93
C GLY A 638 -24.63 3.30 35.68
N ARG A 639 -25.15 2.25 36.32
CA ARG A 639 -26.37 2.29 37.16
C ARG A 639 -26.09 2.62 38.63
N TYR A 640 -24.86 2.99 38.98
CA TYR A 640 -24.43 3.39 40.32
C TYR A 640 -23.61 4.67 40.25
#